data_AF-A0A9D7X6J5-F1
#
_entry.id   AF-A0A9D7X6J5-F1
#
_cell.length_a   1.000
_cell.length_b   1.000
_cell.length_c   1.000
_cell.angle_alpha   90.00
_cell.angle_beta   90.00
_cell.angle_gamma   90.00
#
_symmetry.space_group_name_H-M   'P 1'
#
loop_
_entity.id
_entity.type
_entity.pdbx_description
1 polymer ?
#
loop_
_entity_poly.entity_id
_entity_poly.type
_entity_poly.pdbx_seq_one_letter_code
_entity_poly.pdbx_strand_id
1 'polypeptide(L)'
;MRSLIYKIPLYLMLCATVNPAFSEDRPAAQQPLAARMESNWKLGSERSLLMNEFWIPVAQNVEDGSVVYADLRMMADDQENREFNIGIGYRKMIQETLIGKGIAGTHIWLDRRYTERGSAFNQVTAGAEWFAEDWELKLNVYLPLNDSKTYTQANPDGSGGSFAGTQIVVRTDQTVVEESLKGIDFELGYKLPEDFTDSTRIYGGLYHFAGDESEDVSGWRARITSDITSDIQLGARFQSDDERGSQGFLEAVIRLPFGHKKSYRKVGLRARLDESPERDVDIVTNEAVTDDGTNKPLLSTATGTIQTVYHVDNTAAGGGDGSAETPFNTLAAAQAIAGTNDLIYVHRGDGTSTGQNAGITIDDDGQMLIGEGSAISFAGGMFTLGAGSGSAADLIIPAGTAPVISNTNPNGDGVTVTADNVYLTGFTVDGASRDGIVVEGDAASAQNVTISNVTATNNRMGIYIHGTNGGDVSAMVEQSVTTGNSQHGIAVYDDTAGTFEVDLGGGSLGSAGLNVLAGNTLEDLAVEYDGRALSAQNNWWGQAGGPDLDDPSDGFRPQIYYGVPLGGSPAAHITLDGAWTNGTTAYDTSNAGNDGTMLGGLSLADQTVGPQRDALNFDGANDAIEIADFDESDTGNHLTVSYWINPDSLSPTDTHIGKWDINDVAANNSWGIRATNADGTEMFVFIADTVDSGNNYFTTSDANLTTGTWTQITMVYDGSGATNADRLKVYKDGVQLNGAFTGTIASSLHDTAVPVSIGRKLINTLPFADYFDGKMDDIRILNRSLSAAEIQELYRMDTSSTTNVSGSLTASP
;
A
#
# COMPACT_ATOMS: atom_id res chain seq x y z
N MET A 1 -33.72 -12.76 10.93
CA MET A 1 -34.41 -13.70 11.86
C MET A 1 -35.12 -13.06 13.07
N ARG A 2 -34.49 -12.17 13.87
CA ARG A 2 -35.10 -11.66 15.13
C ARG A 2 -36.46 -10.97 14.98
N SER A 3 -36.73 -10.20 13.92
CA SER A 3 -37.99 -9.46 13.76
C SER A 3 -39.20 -10.32 13.36
N LEU A 4 -38.96 -11.48 12.73
CA LEU A 4 -40.00 -12.42 12.29
C LEU A 4 -40.62 -13.15 13.49
N ILE A 5 -39.77 -13.49 14.48
CA ILE A 5 -40.15 -14.16 15.73
C ILE A 5 -41.13 -13.32 16.57
N TYR A 6 -40.98 -11.99 16.58
CA TYR A 6 -41.82 -11.10 17.39
C TYR A 6 -43.26 -10.93 16.87
N LYS A 7 -43.57 -11.34 15.64
CA LYS A 7 -44.91 -11.16 15.03
C LYS A 7 -45.79 -12.40 15.08
N ILE A 8 -45.27 -13.55 15.50
CA ILE A 8 -45.99 -14.83 15.69
C ILE A 8 -47.35 -14.68 16.41
N PRO A 9 -47.50 -13.83 17.47
CA PRO A 9 -48.77 -13.67 18.18
C PRO A 9 -49.91 -13.05 17.35
N LEU A 10 -49.59 -12.10 16.46
CA LEU A 10 -50.58 -11.43 15.60
C LEU A 10 -51.07 -12.37 14.48
N TYR A 11 -50.22 -13.30 14.05
CA TYR A 11 -50.52 -14.28 13.00
C TYR A 11 -51.32 -15.49 13.52
N LEU A 12 -51.10 -15.90 14.77
CA LEU A 12 -51.94 -16.90 15.44
C LEU A 12 -53.42 -16.46 15.50
N MET A 13 -53.70 -15.15 15.60
CA MET A 13 -55.08 -14.64 15.54
C MET A 13 -55.75 -14.85 14.16
N LEU A 14 -54.99 -14.82 13.06
CA LEU A 14 -55.56 -15.01 11.71
C LEU A 14 -56.10 -16.43 11.55
N CYS A 15 -55.31 -17.46 11.88
CA CYS A 15 -55.73 -18.87 11.78
C CYS A 15 -56.84 -19.25 12.80
N ALA A 16 -56.87 -18.63 13.97
CA ALA A 16 -57.93 -18.85 14.97
C ALA A 16 -59.33 -18.42 14.47
N THR A 17 -59.41 -17.41 13.58
CA THR A 17 -60.69 -16.88 13.07
C THR A 17 -61.30 -17.69 11.93
N VAL A 18 -60.52 -18.55 11.25
CA VAL A 18 -60.97 -19.30 10.05
C VAL A 18 -61.42 -20.72 10.35
N ASN A 19 -61.09 -21.28 11.52
CA ASN A 19 -61.51 -22.63 11.89
C ASN A 19 -62.86 -22.60 12.63
N PRO A 20 -63.96 -23.10 12.04
CA PRO A 20 -65.20 -23.31 12.77
C PRO A 20 -65.00 -24.42 13.82
N ALA A 21 -65.58 -24.27 15.00
CA ALA A 21 -65.65 -25.34 15.99
C ALA A 21 -66.46 -26.52 15.41
N PHE A 22 -65.79 -27.60 15.00
CA PHE A 22 -66.44 -28.80 14.47
C PHE A 22 -66.38 -29.95 15.48
N SER A 23 -67.50 -30.67 15.64
CA SER A 23 -67.65 -31.81 16.56
C SER A 23 -66.83 -33.02 16.12
N GLU A 24 -66.08 -33.63 17.04
CA GLU A 24 -65.24 -34.83 16.86
C GLU A 24 -66.00 -36.12 16.45
N ASP A 25 -67.33 -36.11 16.37
CA ASP A 25 -68.17 -37.31 16.18
C ASP A 25 -68.23 -37.91 14.75
N ARG A 26 -67.47 -37.39 13.77
CA ARG A 26 -67.41 -37.96 12.40
C ARG A 26 -66.17 -38.87 12.22
N PRO A 27 -66.28 -39.98 11.44
CA PRO A 27 -65.12 -40.79 11.06
C PRO A 27 -63.99 -39.92 10.47
N ALA A 28 -62.73 -40.24 10.77
CA ALA A 28 -61.57 -39.42 10.37
C ALA A 28 -61.51 -39.12 8.85
N ALA A 29 -61.98 -40.06 8.01
CA ALA A 29 -62.06 -39.90 6.56
C ALA A 29 -63.13 -38.89 6.08
N GLN A 30 -64.04 -38.47 6.96
CA GLN A 30 -65.15 -37.54 6.69
C GLN A 30 -65.02 -36.19 7.42
N GLN A 31 -63.86 -35.93 8.01
CA GLN A 31 -63.58 -34.63 8.63
C GLN A 31 -63.04 -33.63 7.58
N PRO A 32 -63.43 -32.35 7.67
CA PRO A 32 -62.80 -31.30 6.88
C PRO A 32 -61.32 -31.12 7.25
N LEU A 33 -60.55 -30.60 6.30
CA LEU A 33 -59.18 -30.12 6.50
C LEU A 33 -59.25 -28.78 7.26
N ALA A 34 -58.23 -28.52 8.08
CA ALA A 34 -58.13 -27.32 8.91
C ALA A 34 -57.01 -26.41 8.42
N ALA A 35 -57.11 -25.12 8.69
CA ALA A 35 -56.00 -24.20 8.46
C ALA A 35 -54.84 -24.54 9.41
N ARG A 36 -53.61 -24.42 8.91
CA ARG A 36 -52.39 -24.74 9.67
C ARG A 36 -51.28 -23.73 9.40
N MET A 37 -50.44 -23.54 10.40
CA MET A 37 -49.19 -22.79 10.29
C MET A 37 -48.02 -23.75 10.48
N GLU A 38 -47.01 -23.62 9.63
CA GLU A 38 -45.78 -24.40 9.72
C GLU A 38 -44.57 -23.49 9.81
N SER A 39 -43.62 -23.88 10.66
CA SER A 39 -42.28 -23.31 10.69
C SER A 39 -41.32 -24.34 10.13
N ASN A 40 -40.72 -24.02 8.98
CA ASN A 40 -39.79 -24.85 8.24
C ASN A 40 -38.37 -24.33 8.50
N TRP A 41 -37.55 -25.16 9.12
CA TRP A 41 -36.15 -24.89 9.42
C TRP A 41 -35.29 -25.70 8.45
N LYS A 42 -34.43 -25.05 7.67
CA LYS A 42 -33.47 -25.73 6.79
C LYS A 42 -32.08 -25.26 7.14
N LEU A 43 -31.29 -26.14 7.76
CA LEU A 43 -29.90 -25.86 8.12
C LEU A 43 -29.01 -26.44 7.03
N GLY A 44 -28.30 -25.59 6.31
CA GLY A 44 -27.48 -25.97 5.17
C GLY A 44 -25.98 -25.80 5.38
N SER A 45 -25.20 -26.38 4.47
CA SER A 45 -23.73 -26.23 4.43
C SER A 45 -23.28 -24.84 3.98
N GLU A 46 -24.08 -24.15 3.17
CA GLU A 46 -23.75 -22.84 2.58
C GLU A 46 -24.67 -21.71 3.04
N ARG A 47 -25.92 -22.03 3.40
CA ARG A 47 -26.90 -21.07 3.92
C ARG A 47 -27.93 -21.75 4.82
N SER A 48 -28.54 -20.99 5.72
CA SER A 48 -29.61 -21.47 6.60
C SER A 48 -30.90 -20.68 6.43
N LEU A 49 -32.01 -21.38 6.24
CA LEU A 49 -33.30 -20.81 5.89
C LEU A 49 -34.33 -21.02 7.01
N LEU A 50 -35.12 -19.97 7.28
CA LEU A 50 -36.34 -20.07 8.07
C LEU A 50 -37.53 -19.62 7.23
N MET A 51 -38.49 -20.52 7.02
CA MET A 51 -39.73 -20.22 6.33
C MET A 51 -40.94 -20.45 7.23
N ASN A 52 -41.87 -19.51 7.24
CA ASN A 52 -43.17 -19.68 7.85
C ASN A 52 -44.24 -19.79 6.75
N GLU A 53 -45.04 -20.85 6.81
CA GLU A 53 -46.11 -21.17 5.86
C GLU A 53 -47.47 -21.11 6.56
N PHE A 54 -48.47 -20.57 5.87
CA PHE A 54 -49.86 -20.57 6.30
C PHE A 54 -50.74 -21.20 5.22
N TRP A 55 -51.11 -22.45 5.42
CA TRP A 55 -51.97 -23.19 4.50
C TRP A 55 -53.43 -23.12 4.96
N ILE A 56 -54.33 -22.67 4.09
CA ILE A 56 -55.72 -22.35 4.43
C ILE A 56 -56.67 -23.02 3.42
N PRO A 57 -57.52 -23.97 3.84
CA PRO A 57 -58.56 -24.53 2.98
C PRO A 57 -59.71 -23.52 2.83
N VAL A 58 -59.76 -22.84 1.68
CA VAL A 58 -60.77 -21.79 1.39
C VAL A 58 -62.13 -22.40 1.06
N ALA A 59 -62.14 -23.49 0.30
CA ALA A 59 -63.35 -24.25 -0.01
C ALA A 59 -62.99 -25.73 -0.12
N GLN A 60 -63.84 -26.62 0.39
CA GLN A 60 -63.58 -28.06 0.34
C GLN A 60 -64.88 -28.84 0.27
N ASN A 61 -64.88 -29.96 -0.43
CA ASN A 61 -65.95 -30.93 -0.42
C ASN A 61 -65.40 -32.29 0.02
N VAL A 62 -65.89 -32.75 1.17
CA VAL A 62 -65.43 -33.97 1.82
C VAL A 62 -65.86 -35.21 1.04
N GLU A 63 -67.02 -35.18 0.39
CA GLU A 63 -67.61 -36.32 -0.33
C GLU A 63 -66.90 -36.58 -1.66
N ASP A 64 -66.59 -35.52 -2.42
CA ASP A 64 -65.87 -35.63 -3.70
C ASP A 64 -64.34 -35.56 -3.55
N GLY A 65 -63.84 -35.26 -2.34
CA GLY A 65 -62.43 -35.20 -2.02
C GLY A 65 -61.70 -34.05 -2.72
N SER A 66 -62.34 -32.88 -2.85
CA SER A 66 -61.74 -31.68 -3.43
C SER A 66 -61.48 -30.57 -2.42
N VAL A 67 -60.43 -29.77 -2.67
CA VAL A 67 -60.06 -28.59 -1.88
C VAL A 67 -59.51 -27.49 -2.78
N VAL A 68 -59.98 -26.26 -2.57
CA VAL A 68 -59.33 -25.02 -2.98
C VAL A 68 -58.64 -24.47 -1.74
N TYR A 69 -57.35 -24.17 -1.85
CA TYR A 69 -56.55 -23.65 -0.74
C TYR A 69 -55.83 -22.36 -1.14
N ALA A 70 -55.60 -21.51 -0.15
CA ALA A 70 -54.67 -20.38 -0.23
C ALA A 70 -53.45 -20.71 0.64
N ASP A 71 -52.30 -20.22 0.21
CA ASP A 71 -51.03 -20.44 0.90
C ASP A 71 -50.22 -19.13 0.91
N LEU A 72 -49.66 -18.80 2.06
CA LEU A 72 -48.84 -17.61 2.28
C LEU A 72 -47.50 -18.04 2.88
N ARG A 73 -46.40 -17.63 2.26
CA ARG A 73 -45.05 -17.95 2.74
C ARG A 73 -44.23 -16.70 2.93
N MET A 74 -43.45 -16.70 4.01
CA MET A 74 -42.45 -15.69 4.31
C MET A 74 -41.14 -16.41 4.62
N MET A 75 -40.10 -16.04 3.90
CA MET A 75 -38.77 -16.62 4.04
C MET A 75 -37.75 -15.52 4.38
N ALA A 76 -36.82 -15.85 5.26
CA ALA A 76 -35.59 -15.10 5.43
C ALA A 76 -34.42 -16.06 5.66
N ASP A 77 -33.24 -15.68 5.17
CA ASP A 77 -32.00 -16.43 5.34
C ASP A 77 -30.97 -15.67 6.21
N ASP A 78 -29.76 -16.21 6.30
CA ASP A 78 -28.59 -15.64 6.97
C ASP A 78 -27.75 -14.71 6.08
N GLN A 79 -28.17 -14.49 4.83
CA GLN A 79 -27.51 -13.62 3.84
C GLN A 79 -28.37 -12.39 3.52
N GLU A 80 -29.17 -11.91 4.48
CA GLU A 80 -30.08 -10.75 4.37
C GLU A 80 -31.21 -10.84 3.31
N ASN A 81 -31.33 -11.92 2.54
CA ASN A 81 -32.42 -12.10 1.58
C ASN A 81 -33.76 -12.21 2.29
N ARG A 82 -34.81 -11.66 1.65
CA ARG A 82 -36.18 -11.71 2.16
C ARG A 82 -37.16 -11.98 1.05
N GLU A 83 -38.04 -12.95 1.28
CA GLU A 83 -39.05 -13.34 0.30
C GLU A 83 -40.45 -13.41 0.88
N PHE A 84 -41.41 -13.09 0.01
CA PHE A 84 -42.83 -13.19 0.25
C PHE A 84 -43.50 -13.88 -0.93
N ASN A 85 -44.23 -14.95 -0.65
CA ASN A 85 -44.96 -15.72 -1.66
C ASN A 85 -46.42 -15.83 -1.26
N ILE A 86 -47.33 -15.67 -2.22
CA ILE A 86 -48.76 -15.91 -2.03
C ILE A 86 -49.30 -16.76 -3.17
N GLY A 87 -50.02 -17.82 -2.83
CA GLY A 87 -50.50 -18.80 -3.80
C GLY A 87 -51.95 -19.22 -3.58
N ILE A 88 -52.54 -19.72 -4.65
CA ILE A 88 -53.83 -20.41 -4.64
C ILE A 88 -53.69 -21.73 -5.39
N GLY A 89 -54.30 -22.78 -4.86
CA GLY A 89 -54.30 -24.09 -5.50
C GLY A 89 -55.60 -24.85 -5.37
N TYR A 90 -55.74 -25.85 -6.22
CA TYR A 90 -56.87 -26.77 -6.24
C TYR A 90 -56.36 -28.19 -6.28
N ARG A 91 -56.92 -29.06 -5.44
CA ARG A 91 -56.66 -30.51 -5.44
C ARG A 91 -57.95 -31.29 -5.46
N LYS A 92 -57.96 -32.43 -6.14
CA LYS A 92 -59.10 -33.34 -6.20
C LYS A 92 -58.66 -34.79 -6.20
N MET A 93 -59.30 -35.59 -5.34
CA MET A 93 -59.21 -37.05 -5.38
C MET A 93 -59.91 -37.61 -6.61
N ILE A 94 -59.22 -38.45 -7.36
CA ILE A 94 -59.72 -39.11 -8.57
C ILE A 94 -59.72 -40.62 -8.32
N GLN A 95 -60.90 -41.23 -8.43
CA GLN A 95 -61.12 -42.61 -8.02
C GLN A 95 -60.69 -43.64 -9.09
N GLU A 96 -60.66 -43.27 -10.37
CA GLU A 96 -60.19 -44.13 -11.47
C GLU A 96 -59.46 -43.33 -12.56
N THR A 97 -58.23 -43.72 -12.89
CA THR A 97 -57.45 -43.25 -14.05
C THR A 97 -56.63 -44.39 -14.65
N LEU A 98 -55.97 -44.14 -15.79
CA LEU A 98 -54.98 -45.05 -16.39
C LEU A 98 -53.79 -45.38 -15.48
N ILE A 99 -53.51 -44.54 -14.47
CA ILE A 99 -52.37 -44.65 -13.55
C ILE A 99 -52.80 -44.91 -12.09
N GLY A 100 -54.05 -45.37 -11.90
CA GLY A 100 -54.61 -45.71 -10.59
C GLY A 100 -55.36 -44.56 -9.89
N LYS A 101 -55.73 -44.80 -8.64
CA LYS A 101 -56.37 -43.79 -7.76
C LYS A 101 -55.33 -42.78 -7.30
N GLY A 102 -55.64 -41.50 -7.39
CA GLY A 102 -54.69 -40.43 -7.10
C GLY A 102 -55.36 -39.11 -6.70
N ILE A 103 -54.56 -38.10 -6.39
CA ILE A 103 -54.97 -36.70 -6.25
C ILE A 103 -54.28 -35.93 -7.36
N ALA A 104 -55.06 -35.24 -8.19
CA ALA A 104 -54.53 -34.24 -9.11
C ALA A 104 -54.59 -32.86 -8.46
N GLY A 105 -53.51 -32.09 -8.59
CA GLY A 105 -53.39 -30.74 -8.06
C GLY A 105 -52.85 -29.76 -9.10
N THR A 106 -53.23 -28.49 -8.96
CA THR A 106 -52.59 -27.37 -9.65
C THR A 106 -52.56 -26.15 -8.74
N HIS A 107 -51.56 -25.29 -8.91
CA HIS A 107 -51.41 -24.06 -8.13
C HIS A 107 -50.74 -22.95 -8.92
N ILE A 108 -51.02 -21.71 -8.54
CA ILE A 108 -50.40 -20.49 -9.08
C ILE A 108 -49.92 -19.63 -7.91
N TRP A 109 -48.75 -19.01 -8.07
CA TRP A 109 -48.09 -18.18 -7.06
C TRP A 109 -47.65 -16.85 -7.61
N LEU A 110 -47.62 -15.87 -6.73
CA LEU A 110 -46.93 -14.60 -6.89
C LEU A 110 -45.81 -14.54 -5.85
N ASP A 111 -44.60 -14.40 -6.35
CA ASP A 111 -43.37 -14.44 -5.57
C ASP A 111 -42.69 -13.08 -5.65
N ARG A 112 -42.14 -12.59 -4.53
CA ARG A 112 -41.35 -11.37 -4.47
C ARG A 112 -40.11 -11.56 -3.60
N ARG A 113 -38.95 -11.29 -4.18
CA ARG A 113 -37.63 -11.37 -3.54
C ARG A 113 -36.98 -10.00 -3.45
N TYR A 114 -36.33 -9.72 -2.32
CA TYR A 114 -35.31 -8.69 -2.20
C TYR A 114 -33.93 -9.33 -2.04
N THR A 115 -32.98 -8.92 -2.86
CA THR A 115 -31.61 -9.48 -2.87
C THR A 115 -30.67 -8.65 -1.99
N GLU A 116 -29.46 -9.15 -1.77
CA GLU A 116 -28.40 -8.49 -0.98
C GLU A 116 -28.05 -7.09 -1.50
N ARG A 117 -28.08 -6.88 -2.83
CA ARG A 117 -27.85 -5.56 -3.44
C ARG A 117 -29.05 -4.62 -3.32
N GLY A 118 -30.16 -5.08 -2.73
CA GLY A 118 -31.40 -4.33 -2.59
C GLY A 118 -32.31 -4.38 -3.83
N SER A 119 -31.98 -5.20 -4.85
CA SER A 119 -32.85 -5.44 -6.00
C SER A 119 -34.16 -6.08 -5.57
N ALA A 120 -35.25 -5.75 -6.26
CA ALA A 120 -36.55 -6.37 -6.06
C ALA A 120 -37.00 -7.09 -7.33
N PHE A 121 -37.16 -8.41 -7.25
CA PHE A 121 -37.66 -9.26 -8.34
C PHE A 121 -39.04 -9.84 -7.99
N ASN A 122 -39.91 -9.96 -8.99
CA ASN A 122 -41.22 -10.58 -8.87
C ASN A 122 -41.32 -11.70 -9.90
N GLN A 123 -41.98 -12.80 -9.55
CA GLN A 123 -42.11 -13.99 -10.37
C GLN A 123 -43.52 -14.59 -10.24
N VAL A 124 -43.99 -15.24 -11.29
CA VAL A 124 -45.19 -16.10 -11.27
C VAL A 124 -44.73 -17.54 -11.35
N THR A 125 -45.16 -18.37 -10.38
CA THR A 125 -44.98 -19.82 -10.46
C THR A 125 -46.30 -20.50 -10.79
N ALA A 126 -46.32 -21.43 -11.73
CA ALA A 126 -47.44 -22.34 -11.96
C ALA A 126 -46.98 -23.79 -11.79
N GLY A 127 -47.77 -24.60 -11.09
CA GLY A 127 -47.42 -25.99 -10.84
C GLY A 127 -48.57 -26.96 -11.00
N ALA A 128 -48.19 -28.22 -11.24
CA ALA A 128 -49.08 -29.36 -11.34
C ALA A 128 -48.55 -30.53 -10.50
N GLU A 129 -49.46 -31.22 -9.83
CA GLU A 129 -49.14 -32.28 -8.88
C GLU A 129 -49.98 -33.53 -9.17
N TRP A 130 -49.38 -34.72 -9.05
CA TRP A 130 -50.09 -36.00 -9.02
C TRP A 130 -49.61 -36.83 -7.83
N PHE A 131 -50.51 -37.10 -6.89
CA PHE A 131 -50.25 -37.93 -5.72
C PHE A 131 -50.97 -39.26 -5.86
N ALA A 132 -50.23 -40.34 -6.13
CA ALA A 132 -50.72 -41.70 -5.98
C ALA A 132 -50.38 -42.25 -4.58
N GLU A 133 -50.78 -43.49 -4.31
CA GLU A 133 -50.46 -44.16 -3.05
C GLU A 133 -48.94 -44.29 -2.87
N ASP A 134 -48.25 -44.82 -3.89
CA ASP A 134 -46.80 -45.03 -3.83
C ASP A 134 -46.02 -43.90 -4.51
N TRP A 135 -46.50 -43.43 -5.67
CA TRP A 135 -45.79 -42.48 -6.51
C TRP A 135 -46.30 -41.04 -6.35
N GLU A 136 -45.41 -40.10 -6.62
CA GLU A 136 -45.71 -38.67 -6.63
C GLU A 136 -44.98 -37.98 -7.77
N LEU A 137 -45.66 -37.08 -8.45
CA LEU A 137 -45.09 -36.26 -9.52
C LEU A 137 -45.39 -34.80 -9.23
N LYS A 138 -44.38 -33.95 -9.40
CA LYS A 138 -44.52 -32.50 -9.34
C LYS A 138 -43.80 -31.89 -10.53
N LEU A 139 -44.41 -30.83 -11.05
CA LEU A 139 -43.86 -30.01 -12.11
C LEU A 139 -44.15 -28.55 -11.78
N ASN A 140 -43.13 -27.71 -11.77
CA ASN A 140 -43.26 -26.28 -11.55
C ASN A 140 -42.61 -25.51 -12.70
N VAL A 141 -43.26 -24.44 -13.14
CA VAL A 141 -42.73 -23.50 -14.13
C VAL A 141 -42.67 -22.11 -13.49
N TYR A 142 -41.52 -21.46 -13.63
CA TYR A 142 -41.16 -20.20 -13.00
C TYR A 142 -40.98 -19.13 -14.08
N LEU A 143 -41.79 -18.07 -14.01
CA LEU A 143 -41.83 -16.99 -15.00
C LEU A 143 -41.55 -15.64 -14.33
N PRO A 144 -40.32 -15.11 -14.44
CA PRO A 144 -39.99 -13.75 -14.03
C PRO A 144 -40.95 -12.71 -14.62
N LEU A 145 -41.29 -11.70 -13.82
CA LEU A 145 -42.09 -10.55 -14.24
C LEU A 145 -41.27 -9.26 -14.38
N ASN A 146 -40.01 -9.29 -13.95
CA ASN A 146 -39.09 -8.18 -14.03
C ASN A 146 -37.92 -8.53 -14.93
N ASP A 147 -37.45 -7.54 -15.66
CA ASP A 147 -36.18 -7.59 -16.37
C ASP A 147 -35.00 -7.47 -15.38
N SER A 148 -33.79 -7.55 -15.91
CA SER A 148 -32.55 -7.46 -15.16
C SER A 148 -32.30 -6.07 -14.53
N LYS A 149 -31.33 -6.03 -13.60
CA LYS A 149 -30.86 -4.85 -12.88
C LYS A 149 -29.37 -4.65 -13.14
N THR A 150 -29.05 -3.52 -13.76
CA THR A 150 -27.66 -3.15 -14.09
C THR A 150 -27.06 -2.25 -13.01
N TYR A 151 -25.81 -2.51 -12.68
CA TYR A 151 -25.02 -1.79 -11.69
C TYR A 151 -23.66 -1.43 -12.27
N THR A 152 -23.19 -0.21 -11.98
CA THR A 152 -21.80 0.17 -12.21
C THR A 152 -21.00 -0.19 -10.97
N GLN A 153 -19.98 -1.03 -11.14
CA GLN A 153 -19.05 -1.41 -10.09
C GLN A 153 -17.72 -0.69 -10.34
N ALA A 154 -17.25 0.07 -9.34
CA ALA A 154 -15.92 0.67 -9.40
C ALA A 154 -14.87 -0.42 -9.65
N ASN A 155 -13.96 -0.17 -10.57
CA ASN A 155 -12.97 -1.16 -11.02
C ASN A 155 -12.30 -1.87 -9.81
N PRO A 156 -12.48 -3.20 -9.65
CA PRO A 156 -12.01 -3.95 -8.47
C PRO A 156 -10.49 -4.13 -8.42
N ASP A 157 -9.78 -3.96 -9.55
CA ASP A 157 -8.32 -4.13 -9.64
C ASP A 157 -7.52 -2.91 -9.15
N GLY A 158 -8.22 -1.83 -8.77
CA GLY A 158 -7.60 -0.53 -8.52
C GLY A 158 -7.24 0.20 -9.82
N SER A 159 -6.97 1.49 -9.71
CA SER A 159 -6.59 2.44 -10.77
C SER A 159 -5.25 2.13 -11.47
N GLY A 160 -4.82 0.86 -11.57
CA GLY A 160 -3.58 0.48 -12.23
C GLY A 160 -3.67 0.70 -13.74
N GLY A 161 -3.03 1.73 -14.25
CA GLY A 161 -2.87 1.89 -15.69
C GLY A 161 -1.93 0.83 -16.28
N SER A 162 -1.99 0.59 -17.59
CA SER A 162 -1.09 -0.30 -18.32
C SER A 162 -0.67 0.30 -19.65
N PHE A 163 0.38 -0.26 -20.27
CA PHE A 163 0.71 0.07 -21.65
C PHE A 163 -0.13 -0.75 -22.62
N ALA A 164 -0.58 -0.12 -23.71
CA ALA A 164 -1.24 -0.79 -24.82
C ALA A 164 -0.94 -0.03 -26.12
N GLY A 165 -0.34 -0.70 -27.09
CA GLY A 165 0.16 -0.02 -28.28
C GLY A 165 1.21 1.03 -27.91
N THR A 166 1.06 2.25 -28.43
CA THR A 166 1.90 3.41 -28.10
C THR A 166 1.24 4.34 -27.08
N GLN A 167 0.41 3.80 -26.18
CA GLN A 167 -0.41 4.56 -25.24
C GLN A 167 -0.31 3.99 -23.82
N ILE A 168 -0.61 4.86 -22.85
CA ILE A 168 -0.87 4.46 -21.47
C ILE A 168 -2.40 4.48 -21.27
N VAL A 169 -2.98 3.38 -20.81
CA VAL A 169 -4.42 3.21 -20.66
C VAL A 169 -4.83 2.90 -19.21
N VAL A 170 -6.02 3.32 -18.81
CA VAL A 170 -6.63 2.96 -17.52
C VAL A 170 -7.97 2.26 -17.79
N ARG A 171 -8.27 1.21 -17.02
CA ARG A 171 -9.56 0.50 -17.07
C ARG A 171 -10.67 1.31 -16.41
N THR A 172 -11.81 1.45 -17.09
CA THR A 172 -13.01 2.06 -16.51
C THR A 172 -13.76 1.09 -15.59
N ASP A 173 -14.75 1.63 -14.86
CA ASP A 173 -15.72 0.85 -14.09
C ASP A 173 -16.37 -0.26 -14.90
N GLN A 174 -16.71 -1.35 -14.22
CA GLN A 174 -17.36 -2.53 -14.76
C GLN A 174 -18.88 -2.39 -14.73
N THR A 175 -19.56 -3.07 -15.65
CA THR A 175 -21.01 -3.19 -15.64
C THR A 175 -21.41 -4.61 -15.23
N VAL A 176 -22.13 -4.71 -14.11
CA VAL A 176 -22.65 -5.98 -13.57
C VAL A 176 -24.17 -5.98 -13.70
N VAL A 177 -24.72 -7.11 -14.11
CA VAL A 177 -26.17 -7.29 -14.26
C VAL A 177 -26.63 -8.41 -13.34
N GLU A 178 -27.70 -8.16 -12.60
CA GLU A 178 -28.40 -9.15 -11.77
C GLU A 178 -29.78 -9.42 -12.38
N GLU A 179 -30.13 -10.68 -12.60
CA GLU A 179 -31.42 -11.04 -13.19
C GLU A 179 -32.10 -12.20 -12.46
N SER A 180 -33.43 -12.30 -12.60
CA SER A 180 -34.22 -13.44 -12.15
C SER A 180 -34.46 -14.41 -13.30
N LEU A 181 -34.21 -15.70 -13.08
CA LEU A 181 -34.21 -16.71 -14.14
C LEU A 181 -35.58 -17.31 -14.39
N LYS A 182 -35.88 -17.61 -15.67
CA LYS A 182 -37.05 -18.41 -16.06
C LYS A 182 -36.70 -19.88 -15.94
N GLY A 183 -37.59 -20.71 -15.41
CA GLY A 183 -37.20 -22.10 -15.16
C GLY A 183 -38.31 -23.10 -15.05
N ILE A 184 -37.89 -24.35 -14.96
CA ILE A 184 -38.74 -25.52 -14.77
C ILE A 184 -38.08 -26.46 -13.77
N ASP A 185 -38.87 -27.01 -12.87
CA ASP A 185 -38.44 -28.16 -12.06
C ASP A 185 -39.43 -29.32 -12.17
N PHE A 186 -38.88 -30.51 -12.01
CA PHE A 186 -39.61 -31.76 -11.98
C PHE A 186 -39.14 -32.58 -10.79
N GLU A 187 -40.06 -33.16 -10.01
CA GLU A 187 -39.75 -34.05 -8.90
C GLU A 187 -40.61 -35.32 -8.96
N LEU A 188 -39.94 -36.48 -8.86
CA LEU A 188 -40.56 -37.80 -8.73
C LEU A 188 -40.32 -38.33 -7.31
N GLY A 189 -41.40 -38.66 -6.61
CA GLY A 189 -41.37 -39.22 -5.27
C GLY A 189 -41.84 -40.67 -5.21
N TYR A 190 -41.25 -41.45 -4.30
CA TYR A 190 -41.68 -42.81 -3.97
C TYR A 190 -41.84 -43.00 -2.45
N LYS A 191 -42.89 -43.71 -2.08
CA LYS A 191 -43.22 -44.04 -0.69
C LYS A 191 -42.35 -45.19 -0.15
N LEU A 192 -41.75 -45.01 1.02
CA LEU A 192 -41.02 -46.07 1.71
C LEU A 192 -41.90 -46.82 2.74
N PRO A 193 -41.54 -48.06 3.13
CA PRO A 193 -42.23 -48.80 4.18
C PRO A 193 -42.29 -48.05 5.51
N GLU A 194 -43.42 -48.17 6.22
CA GLU A 194 -43.75 -47.36 7.39
C GLU A 194 -43.64 -48.17 8.69
N ASP A 195 -42.44 -48.37 9.23
CA ASP A 195 -42.29 -49.13 10.48
C ASP A 195 -42.51 -48.26 11.73
N PHE A 196 -42.09 -46.99 11.72
CA PHE A 196 -42.09 -46.11 12.92
C PHE A 196 -42.60 -44.67 12.70
N THR A 197 -42.97 -44.30 11.47
CA THR A 197 -43.32 -42.92 11.07
C THR A 197 -44.69 -42.87 10.40
N ASP A 198 -45.35 -41.72 10.36
CA ASP A 198 -46.66 -41.57 9.70
C ASP A 198 -46.56 -41.71 8.19
N SER A 199 -45.55 -41.10 7.57
CA SER A 199 -45.21 -41.33 6.16
C SER A 199 -43.75 -40.98 5.89
N THR A 200 -43.05 -41.82 5.12
CA THR A 200 -41.68 -41.52 4.66
C THR A 200 -41.62 -41.62 3.15
N ARG A 201 -41.02 -40.62 2.50
CA ARG A 201 -40.88 -40.53 1.05
C ARG A 201 -39.48 -40.09 0.65
N ILE A 202 -38.99 -40.65 -0.45
CA ILE A 202 -37.76 -40.24 -1.12
C ILE A 202 -38.10 -39.65 -2.48
N TYR A 203 -37.33 -38.65 -2.89
CA TYR A 203 -37.56 -37.84 -4.08
C TYR A 203 -36.27 -37.71 -4.88
N GLY A 204 -36.41 -37.76 -6.19
CA GLY A 204 -35.40 -37.36 -7.16
C GLY A 204 -36.00 -36.34 -8.11
N GLY A 205 -35.30 -35.24 -8.36
CA GLY A 205 -35.77 -34.17 -9.22
C GLY A 205 -34.66 -33.58 -10.07
N LEU A 206 -35.08 -32.90 -11.14
CA LEU A 206 -34.24 -32.16 -12.07
C LEU A 206 -34.80 -30.73 -12.18
N TYR A 207 -33.93 -29.76 -12.35
CA TYR A 207 -34.32 -28.38 -12.58
C TYR A 207 -33.41 -27.72 -13.62
N HIS A 208 -33.98 -26.75 -14.33
CA HIS A 208 -33.27 -25.92 -15.30
C HIS A 208 -33.85 -24.52 -15.25
N PHE A 209 -32.99 -23.54 -15.02
CA PHE A 209 -33.30 -22.11 -15.00
C PHE A 209 -32.39 -21.41 -16.00
N ALA A 210 -32.97 -20.67 -16.95
CA ALA A 210 -32.25 -19.99 -18.00
C ALA A 210 -32.18 -18.48 -17.74
N GLY A 211 -30.99 -17.92 -17.95
CA GLY A 211 -30.73 -16.48 -17.96
C GLY A 211 -30.76 -15.91 -19.38
N ASP A 212 -31.04 -14.62 -19.51
CA ASP A 212 -30.86 -13.93 -20.79
C ASP A 212 -29.47 -13.28 -20.89
N GLU A 213 -28.86 -12.92 -19.75
CA GLU A 213 -27.58 -12.20 -19.63
C GLU A 213 -26.56 -12.93 -18.73
N SER A 214 -27.04 -13.86 -17.90
CA SER A 214 -26.26 -14.68 -16.98
C SER A 214 -26.30 -16.17 -17.33
N GLU A 215 -25.41 -16.95 -16.71
CA GLU A 215 -25.28 -18.38 -17.00
C GLU A 215 -26.49 -19.19 -16.51
N ASP A 216 -26.83 -20.25 -17.28
CA ASP A 216 -27.96 -21.14 -17.02
C ASP A 216 -27.69 -22.05 -15.82
N VAL A 217 -28.65 -22.15 -14.90
CA VAL A 217 -28.55 -22.99 -13.71
C VAL A 217 -29.31 -24.30 -13.93
N SER A 218 -28.58 -25.38 -14.16
CA SER A 218 -29.13 -26.73 -14.39
C SER A 218 -28.61 -27.71 -13.36
N GLY A 219 -29.49 -28.56 -12.80
CA GLY A 219 -29.05 -29.48 -11.79
C GLY A 219 -30.05 -30.56 -11.42
N TRP A 220 -29.65 -31.33 -10.41
CA TRP A 220 -30.46 -32.40 -9.83
C TRP A 220 -30.60 -32.23 -8.32
N ARG A 221 -31.67 -32.82 -7.78
CA ARG A 221 -32.01 -32.77 -6.36
C ARG A 221 -32.42 -34.15 -5.87
N ALA A 222 -31.93 -34.55 -4.71
CA ALA A 222 -32.42 -35.70 -3.97
C ALA A 222 -32.94 -35.23 -2.61
N ARG A 223 -34.11 -35.73 -2.21
CA ARG A 223 -34.73 -35.33 -0.93
C ARG A 223 -35.37 -36.54 -0.26
N ILE A 224 -35.27 -36.61 1.06
CA ILE A 224 -36.01 -37.56 1.88
C ILE A 224 -36.79 -36.78 2.94
N THR A 225 -38.06 -37.10 3.11
CA THR A 225 -38.89 -36.51 4.16
C THR A 225 -39.66 -37.59 4.90
N SER A 226 -39.79 -37.41 6.20
CA SER A 226 -40.51 -38.30 7.09
C SER A 226 -41.39 -37.49 8.02
N ASP A 227 -42.71 -37.64 7.88
CA ASP A 227 -43.66 -37.22 8.89
C ASP A 227 -43.54 -38.18 10.07
N ILE A 228 -42.83 -37.75 11.12
CA ILE A 228 -42.65 -38.52 12.35
C ILE A 228 -44.00 -38.61 13.08
N THR A 229 -44.73 -37.50 13.09
CA THR A 229 -46.11 -37.38 13.58
C THR A 229 -46.90 -36.46 12.65
N SER A 230 -48.19 -36.24 12.93
CA SER A 230 -48.99 -35.23 12.24
C SER A 230 -48.45 -33.79 12.39
N ASP A 231 -47.53 -33.56 13.34
CA ASP A 231 -47.06 -32.22 13.72
C ASP A 231 -45.58 -31.98 13.48
N ILE A 232 -44.82 -33.05 13.25
CA ILE A 232 -43.37 -32.99 13.12
C ILE A 232 -42.96 -33.75 11.86
N GLN A 233 -42.28 -33.05 10.96
CA GLN A 233 -41.59 -33.63 9.81
C GLN A 233 -40.09 -33.42 9.96
N LEU A 234 -39.32 -34.44 9.61
CA LEU A 234 -37.88 -34.35 9.46
C LEU A 234 -37.51 -34.70 8.03
N GLY A 235 -36.48 -34.06 7.50
CA GLY A 235 -36.00 -34.34 6.15
C GLY A 235 -34.53 -34.02 5.95
N ALA A 236 -34.04 -34.43 4.81
CA ALA A 236 -32.74 -34.03 4.30
C ALA A 236 -32.84 -33.82 2.79
N ARG A 237 -32.11 -32.83 2.28
CA ARG A 237 -32.04 -32.49 0.86
C ARG A 237 -30.57 -32.38 0.45
N PHE A 238 -30.28 -32.88 -0.74
CA PHE A 238 -29.00 -32.65 -1.42
C PHE A 238 -29.31 -32.18 -2.83
N GLN A 239 -28.55 -31.20 -3.31
CA GLN A 239 -28.66 -30.70 -4.68
C GLN A 239 -27.29 -30.32 -5.21
N SER A 240 -27.12 -30.43 -6.53
CA SER A 240 -25.92 -29.98 -7.21
C SER A 240 -26.27 -29.37 -8.56
N ASP A 241 -25.60 -28.27 -8.88
CA ASP A 241 -25.60 -27.61 -10.19
C ASP A 241 -24.20 -27.07 -10.51
N ASP A 242 -23.96 -26.76 -11.79
CA ASP A 242 -22.65 -26.36 -12.30
C ASP A 242 -22.25 -24.93 -11.84
N GLU A 243 -23.23 -24.07 -11.58
CA GLU A 243 -23.02 -22.66 -11.20
C GLU A 243 -22.75 -22.48 -9.70
N ARG A 244 -23.53 -23.16 -8.85
CA ARG A 244 -23.51 -22.98 -7.39
C ARG A 244 -22.86 -24.14 -6.65
N GLY A 245 -22.45 -25.20 -7.36
CA GLY A 245 -21.83 -26.37 -6.75
C GLY A 245 -22.82 -27.27 -5.99
N SER A 246 -22.33 -27.96 -4.95
CA SER A 246 -23.07 -28.99 -4.21
C SER A 246 -23.50 -28.53 -2.82
N GLN A 247 -24.79 -28.59 -2.52
CA GLN A 247 -25.38 -28.14 -1.27
C GLN A 247 -26.18 -29.24 -0.56
N GLY A 248 -26.03 -29.34 0.76
CA GLY A 248 -26.80 -30.24 1.62
C GLY A 248 -27.57 -29.49 2.71
N PHE A 249 -28.79 -29.94 2.99
CA PHE A 249 -29.66 -29.38 4.03
C PHE A 249 -30.25 -30.45 4.94
N LEU A 250 -30.34 -30.15 6.24
CA LEU A 250 -31.20 -30.84 7.19
C LEU A 250 -32.47 -30.01 7.40
N GLU A 251 -33.63 -30.64 7.28
CA GLU A 251 -34.93 -29.99 7.32
C GLU A 251 -35.74 -30.44 8.54
N ALA A 252 -36.35 -29.50 9.26
CA ALA A 252 -37.28 -29.77 10.33
C ALA A 252 -38.52 -28.87 10.20
N VAL A 253 -39.70 -29.48 10.15
CA VAL A 253 -40.98 -28.78 10.07
C VAL A 253 -41.74 -28.99 11.36
N ILE A 254 -42.11 -27.88 12.00
CA ILE A 254 -42.97 -27.88 13.18
C ILE A 254 -44.29 -27.22 12.81
N ARG A 255 -45.38 -27.93 13.08
CA ARG A 255 -46.75 -27.47 12.82
C ARG A 255 -47.35 -26.96 14.14
N LEU A 256 -47.68 -25.67 14.20
CA LEU A 256 -48.17 -24.99 15.41
C LEU A 256 -49.71 -24.83 15.36
N PRO A 257 -50.42 -24.76 16.51
CA PRO A 257 -51.78 -25.29 16.61
C PRO A 257 -52.86 -24.34 16.08
N PHE A 258 -53.60 -24.78 15.05
CA PHE A 258 -55.06 -24.58 14.80
C PHE A 258 -55.66 -25.73 13.94
N GLY A 259 -54.88 -26.80 13.75
CA GLY A 259 -55.16 -27.95 12.90
C GLY A 259 -53.89 -28.79 12.81
N HIS A 260 -54.03 -30.09 12.61
CA HIS A 260 -52.91 -31.01 12.40
C HIS A 260 -53.03 -31.57 10.98
N LYS A 261 -51.89 -31.84 10.32
CA LYS A 261 -51.91 -32.56 9.05
C LYS A 261 -52.64 -33.89 9.27
N LYS A 262 -53.52 -34.28 8.35
CA LYS A 262 -54.20 -35.57 8.48
C LYS A 262 -53.15 -36.69 8.40
N SER A 263 -53.25 -37.67 9.31
CA SER A 263 -52.30 -38.79 9.35
C SER A 263 -52.52 -39.72 8.15
N TYR A 264 -51.45 -39.98 7.40
CA TYR A 264 -51.48 -40.88 6.24
C TYR A 264 -51.88 -42.29 6.66
N ARG A 265 -51.39 -42.78 7.82
CA ARG A 265 -51.79 -44.08 8.37
C ARG A 265 -53.28 -44.20 8.67
N LYS A 266 -53.94 -43.08 9.01
CA LYS A 266 -55.36 -43.08 9.41
C LYS A 266 -56.33 -42.92 8.24
N VAL A 267 -55.99 -42.07 7.26
CA VAL A 267 -56.92 -41.73 6.15
C VAL A 267 -56.35 -41.98 4.75
N GLY A 268 -55.18 -42.60 4.67
CA GLY A 268 -54.52 -42.97 3.42
C GLY A 268 -54.28 -41.76 2.53
N LEU A 269 -54.48 -41.95 1.23
CA LEU A 269 -54.25 -40.93 0.20
C LEU A 269 -54.91 -39.57 0.49
N ARG A 270 -56.06 -39.55 1.18
CA ARG A 270 -56.78 -38.31 1.55
C ARG A 270 -55.92 -37.34 2.39
N ALA A 271 -54.98 -37.88 3.18
CA ALA A 271 -54.03 -37.09 3.99
C ALA A 271 -53.07 -36.23 3.18
N ARG A 272 -53.09 -36.35 1.85
CA ARG A 272 -52.24 -35.58 0.95
C ARG A 272 -52.96 -34.39 0.32
N LEU A 273 -54.26 -34.20 0.61
CA LEU A 273 -54.99 -33.01 0.17
C LEU A 273 -54.49 -31.74 0.87
N ASP A 274 -54.00 -31.86 2.10
CA ASP A 274 -53.40 -30.81 2.94
C ASP A 274 -51.86 -30.83 2.96
N GLU A 275 -51.20 -31.48 1.99
CA GLU A 275 -49.74 -31.44 1.85
C GLU A 275 -49.24 -30.04 1.46
N SER A 276 -48.11 -29.57 1.98
CA SER A 276 -47.52 -28.31 1.52
C SER A 276 -47.10 -28.46 0.04
N PRO A 277 -47.49 -27.54 -0.86
CA PRO A 277 -46.97 -27.55 -2.23
C PRO A 277 -45.45 -27.42 -2.23
N GLU A 278 -44.76 -28.33 -2.91
CA GLU A 278 -43.30 -28.28 -3.06
C GLU A 278 -42.96 -27.59 -4.37
N ARG A 279 -42.30 -26.44 -4.23
CA ARG A 279 -41.70 -25.64 -5.29
C ARG A 279 -40.42 -25.04 -4.71
N ASP A 280 -39.53 -24.56 -5.57
CA ASP A 280 -38.48 -23.66 -5.11
C ASP A 280 -39.14 -22.41 -4.55
N VAL A 281 -38.88 -22.11 -3.28
CA VAL A 281 -39.54 -20.99 -2.62
C VAL A 281 -38.90 -19.68 -3.06
N ASP A 282 -37.63 -19.77 -3.41
CA ASP A 282 -36.78 -18.65 -3.75
C ASP A 282 -36.91 -18.30 -5.23
N ILE A 283 -36.94 -17.01 -5.54
CA ILE A 283 -36.72 -16.59 -6.94
C ILE A 283 -35.26 -16.85 -7.26
N VAL A 284 -34.96 -17.80 -8.15
CA VAL A 284 -33.58 -18.04 -8.61
C VAL A 284 -33.07 -16.81 -9.35
N THR A 285 -31.96 -16.25 -8.87
CA THR A 285 -31.26 -15.10 -9.47
C THR A 285 -29.81 -15.46 -9.74
N ASN A 286 -29.21 -14.83 -10.75
CA ASN A 286 -27.78 -14.94 -11.03
C ASN A 286 -27.20 -13.56 -11.40
N GLU A 287 -25.88 -13.42 -11.31
CA GLU A 287 -25.15 -12.20 -11.68
C GLU A 287 -24.19 -12.48 -12.84
N ALA A 288 -24.02 -11.50 -13.73
CA ALA A 288 -23.04 -11.55 -14.81
C ALA A 288 -22.32 -10.22 -14.98
N VAL A 289 -21.03 -10.28 -15.30
CA VAL A 289 -20.26 -9.12 -15.75
C VAL A 289 -20.44 -9.00 -17.26
N THR A 290 -21.11 -7.94 -17.71
CA THR A 290 -21.42 -7.73 -19.14
C THR A 290 -20.43 -6.79 -19.82
N ASP A 291 -19.71 -5.98 -19.04
CA ASP A 291 -18.59 -5.15 -19.49
C ASP A 291 -17.54 -5.17 -18.38
N ASP A 292 -16.34 -5.67 -18.69
CA ASP A 292 -15.20 -5.77 -17.78
C ASP A 292 -14.43 -4.44 -17.62
N GLY A 293 -14.92 -3.38 -18.26
CA GLY A 293 -14.34 -2.05 -18.28
C GLY A 293 -13.61 -1.77 -19.59
N THR A 294 -13.72 -0.55 -20.11
CA THR A 294 -13.02 -0.13 -21.32
C THR A 294 -11.66 0.47 -20.98
N ASN A 295 -10.62 0.15 -21.76
CA ASN A 295 -9.35 0.85 -21.68
C ASN A 295 -9.50 2.27 -22.25
N LYS A 296 -9.24 3.28 -21.43
CA LYS A 296 -9.19 4.69 -21.85
C LYS A 296 -7.77 5.21 -21.84
N PRO A 297 -7.27 5.81 -22.93
CA PRO A 297 -5.94 6.40 -22.95
C PRO A 297 -5.86 7.61 -22.02
N LEU A 298 -4.71 7.74 -21.35
CA LEU A 298 -4.40 8.91 -20.55
C LEU A 298 -4.07 10.11 -21.44
N LEU A 299 -4.56 11.27 -21.00
CA LEU A 299 -4.20 12.55 -21.59
C LEU A 299 -2.99 13.13 -20.86
N SER A 300 -2.07 13.72 -21.61
CA SER A 300 -0.96 14.49 -21.06
C SER A 300 -1.49 15.78 -20.43
N THR A 301 -1.02 16.11 -19.24
CA THR A 301 -1.33 17.41 -18.61
C THR A 301 -0.69 18.60 -19.34
N ALA A 302 0.41 18.37 -20.06
CA ALA A 302 1.09 19.41 -20.84
C ALA A 302 0.29 19.79 -22.10
N THR A 303 -0.25 18.81 -22.83
CA THR A 303 -0.89 19.03 -24.14
C THR A 303 -2.41 18.89 -24.13
N GLY A 304 -2.99 18.19 -23.15
CA GLY A 304 -4.40 17.79 -23.15
C GLY A 304 -4.76 16.72 -24.21
N THR A 305 -3.77 16.15 -24.91
CA THR A 305 -3.96 15.08 -25.89
C THR A 305 -3.49 13.73 -25.34
N ILE A 306 -3.77 12.64 -26.04
CA ILE A 306 -3.26 11.30 -25.66
C ILE A 306 -1.74 11.37 -25.52
N GLN A 307 -1.22 10.84 -24.41
CA GLN A 307 0.21 10.69 -24.22
C GLN A 307 0.73 9.53 -25.06
N THR A 308 1.57 9.83 -26.05
CA THR A 308 2.27 8.82 -26.85
C THR A 308 3.46 8.28 -26.08
N VAL A 309 3.68 6.97 -26.13
CA VAL A 309 4.87 6.30 -25.60
C VAL A 309 5.46 5.36 -26.66
N TYR A 310 6.78 5.43 -26.83
CA TYR A 310 7.57 4.52 -27.65
C TYR A 310 8.50 3.69 -26.78
N HIS A 311 8.40 2.38 -26.92
CA HIS A 311 9.14 1.41 -26.11
C HIS A 311 10.44 1.00 -26.79
N VAL A 312 11.50 0.93 -26.00
CA VAL A 312 12.81 0.40 -26.41
C VAL A 312 13.21 -0.74 -25.48
N ASP A 313 13.44 -1.92 -26.04
CA ASP A 313 13.92 -3.10 -25.31
C ASP A 313 14.98 -3.80 -26.16
N ASN A 314 16.21 -3.90 -25.65
CA ASN A 314 17.31 -4.49 -26.42
C ASN A 314 17.19 -6.00 -26.65
N THR A 315 16.26 -6.68 -25.98
CA THR A 315 15.94 -8.09 -26.21
C THR A 315 14.89 -8.28 -27.30
N ALA A 316 14.24 -7.21 -27.74
CA ALA A 316 13.23 -7.26 -28.79
C ALA A 316 13.82 -7.62 -30.15
N ALA A 317 12.98 -8.21 -31.00
CA ALA A 317 13.36 -8.50 -32.38
C ALA A 317 13.53 -7.20 -33.18
N GLY A 318 14.49 -7.18 -34.12
CA GLY A 318 14.69 -6.03 -35.00
C GLY A 318 13.45 -5.75 -35.88
N GLY A 319 13.14 -4.45 -36.06
CA GLY A 319 12.01 -4.01 -36.89
C GLY A 319 10.69 -3.84 -36.14
N GLY A 320 10.72 -3.75 -34.80
CA GLY A 320 9.56 -3.32 -34.00
C GLY A 320 9.06 -1.92 -34.40
N ASP A 321 7.84 -1.59 -33.99
CA ASP A 321 7.16 -0.32 -34.30
C ASP A 321 7.11 0.65 -33.11
N GLY A 322 7.71 0.26 -31.98
CA GLY A 322 7.77 1.08 -30.76
C GLY A 322 6.55 0.94 -29.87
N SER A 323 5.58 0.10 -30.22
CA SER A 323 4.50 -0.25 -29.28
C SER A 323 4.99 -1.11 -28.12
N ALA A 324 4.20 -1.21 -27.06
CA ALA A 324 4.48 -2.08 -25.92
C ALA A 324 4.57 -3.57 -26.33
N GLU A 325 3.81 -3.97 -27.33
CA GLU A 325 3.77 -5.34 -27.85
C GLU A 325 4.90 -5.64 -28.84
N THR A 326 5.36 -4.63 -29.60
CA THR A 326 6.53 -4.73 -30.49
C THR A 326 7.50 -3.57 -30.31
N PRO A 327 8.28 -3.55 -29.20
CA PRO A 327 9.23 -2.49 -28.91
C PRO A 327 10.31 -2.35 -29.98
N PHE A 328 10.88 -1.16 -30.10
CA PHE A 328 12.14 -1.01 -30.82
C PHE A 328 13.25 -1.74 -30.10
N ASN A 329 14.17 -2.32 -30.86
CA ASN A 329 15.37 -2.95 -30.29
C ASN A 329 16.57 -2.00 -30.18
N THR A 330 16.41 -0.73 -30.58
CA THR A 330 17.47 0.29 -30.50
C THR A 330 16.93 1.68 -30.17
N LEU A 331 17.73 2.48 -29.45
CA LEU A 331 17.41 3.89 -29.17
C LEU A 331 17.31 4.73 -30.45
N ALA A 332 18.17 4.46 -31.44
CA ALA A 332 18.16 5.17 -32.72
C ALA A 332 16.83 5.03 -33.49
N ALA A 333 16.14 3.89 -33.36
CA ALA A 333 14.84 3.69 -33.98
C ALA A 333 13.74 4.50 -33.28
N ALA A 334 13.79 4.63 -31.95
CA ALA A 334 12.87 5.48 -31.19
C ALA A 334 13.11 6.97 -31.48
N GLN A 335 14.37 7.42 -31.45
CA GLN A 335 14.74 8.81 -31.75
C GLN A 335 14.28 9.24 -33.15
N ALA A 336 14.30 8.35 -34.14
CA ALA A 336 13.89 8.68 -35.51
C ALA A 336 12.39 8.98 -35.66
N ILE A 337 11.57 8.67 -34.66
CA ILE A 337 10.11 8.82 -34.74
C ILE A 337 9.47 9.59 -33.59
N ALA A 338 10.08 9.60 -32.41
CA ALA A 338 9.58 10.34 -31.25
C ALA A 338 9.71 11.84 -31.52
N GLY A 339 8.65 12.60 -31.26
CA GLY A 339 8.62 14.04 -31.45
C GLY A 339 8.32 14.82 -30.17
N THR A 340 7.81 16.04 -30.36
CA THR A 340 7.42 16.97 -29.29
C THR A 340 6.44 16.34 -28.29
N ASN A 341 6.74 16.41 -26.98
CA ASN A 341 5.97 15.82 -25.88
C ASN A 341 5.83 14.28 -25.87
N ASP A 342 6.50 13.56 -26.76
CA ASP A 342 6.44 12.09 -26.75
C ASP A 342 7.35 11.51 -25.65
N LEU A 343 6.97 10.33 -25.15
CA LEU A 343 7.74 9.58 -24.18
C LEU A 343 8.51 8.44 -24.86
N ILE A 344 9.82 8.38 -24.65
CA ILE A 344 10.63 7.19 -24.92
C ILE A 344 10.80 6.43 -23.61
N TYR A 345 10.24 5.22 -23.54
CA TYR A 345 10.36 4.33 -22.38
C TYR A 345 11.35 3.20 -22.65
N VAL A 346 12.43 3.16 -21.87
CA VAL A 346 13.52 2.18 -22.04
C VAL A 346 13.39 1.06 -21.02
N HIS A 347 13.14 -0.15 -21.50
CA HIS A 347 13.12 -1.36 -20.70
C HIS A 347 14.54 -1.81 -20.36
N ARG A 348 14.69 -2.43 -19.20
CA ARG A 348 15.97 -2.99 -18.73
C ARG A 348 16.54 -4.00 -19.71
N GLY A 349 15.67 -4.77 -20.37
CA GLY A 349 16.04 -5.81 -21.31
C GLY A 349 17.01 -6.83 -20.68
N ASP A 350 18.14 -7.08 -21.33
CA ASP A 350 19.17 -8.00 -20.83
C ASP A 350 20.09 -7.39 -19.75
N GLY A 351 19.89 -6.12 -19.40
CA GLY A 351 20.70 -5.38 -18.42
C GLY A 351 22.04 -4.89 -18.97
N THR A 352 22.28 -4.98 -20.28
CA THR A 352 23.46 -4.43 -20.96
C THR A 352 23.09 -3.26 -21.87
N SER A 353 24.07 -2.49 -22.32
CA SER A 353 23.84 -1.44 -23.33
C SER A 353 23.79 -1.97 -24.76
N THR A 354 23.81 -3.28 -25.01
CA THR A 354 23.78 -3.82 -26.38
C THR A 354 22.52 -3.32 -27.08
N GLY A 355 22.61 -2.73 -28.28
CA GLY A 355 21.45 -2.11 -28.95
C GLY A 355 21.05 -0.74 -28.41
N GLN A 356 21.58 -0.35 -27.25
CA GLN A 356 21.42 0.95 -26.59
C GLN A 356 22.78 1.68 -26.45
N ASN A 357 23.76 1.31 -27.29
CA ASN A 357 25.17 1.73 -27.21
C ASN A 357 25.60 2.71 -28.32
N ALA A 358 24.64 3.40 -28.94
CA ALA A 358 24.88 4.41 -29.98
C ALA A 358 24.63 5.84 -29.47
N GLY A 359 24.26 5.98 -28.18
CA GLY A 359 23.71 7.20 -27.61
C GLY A 359 22.30 7.51 -28.10
N ILE A 360 21.75 8.61 -27.56
CA ILE A 360 20.47 9.20 -28.00
C ILE A 360 20.54 10.73 -27.90
N THR A 361 19.97 11.42 -28.87
CA THR A 361 19.77 12.88 -28.84
C THR A 361 18.29 13.17 -28.63
N ILE A 362 18.00 14.04 -27.67
CA ILE A 362 16.67 14.58 -27.36
C ILE A 362 16.63 16.02 -27.89
N ASP A 363 15.99 16.20 -29.04
CA ASP A 363 16.01 17.42 -29.85
C ASP A 363 14.61 18.03 -30.09
N ASP A 364 13.60 17.52 -29.39
CA ASP A 364 12.21 17.98 -29.46
C ASP A 364 11.70 18.51 -28.10
N ASP A 365 10.95 19.61 -28.13
CA ASP A 365 10.40 20.27 -26.95
C ASP A 365 9.45 19.34 -26.16
N GLY A 366 9.60 19.30 -24.83
CA GLY A 366 8.75 18.49 -23.95
C GLY A 366 9.01 16.98 -24.02
N GLN A 367 9.98 16.52 -24.80
CA GLN A 367 10.26 15.08 -24.96
C GLN A 367 10.81 14.47 -23.65
N MET A 368 10.45 13.21 -23.40
CA MET A 368 10.84 12.49 -22.19
C MET A 368 11.63 11.24 -22.50
N LEU A 369 12.64 10.95 -21.67
CA LEU A 369 13.33 9.67 -21.64
C LEU A 369 13.22 9.06 -20.24
N ILE A 370 12.42 8.00 -20.12
CA ILE A 370 12.18 7.31 -18.84
C ILE A 370 12.69 5.88 -18.94
N GLY A 371 13.58 5.49 -18.05
CA GLY A 371 13.98 4.11 -17.88
C GLY A 371 13.07 3.37 -16.90
N GLU A 372 13.01 2.05 -17.05
CA GLU A 372 12.29 1.14 -16.15
C GLU A 372 12.71 1.27 -14.67
N GLY A 373 13.86 1.89 -14.37
CA GLY A 373 14.29 2.20 -13.00
C GLY A 373 13.47 3.29 -12.29
N SER A 374 12.52 3.93 -12.97
CA SER A 374 11.57 4.86 -12.36
C SER A 374 10.14 4.39 -12.53
N ALA A 375 9.33 4.61 -11.49
CA ALA A 375 7.90 4.42 -11.54
C ALA A 375 7.25 5.46 -12.48
N ILE A 376 6.13 5.07 -13.10
CA ILE A 376 5.24 5.99 -13.82
C ILE A 376 3.95 6.13 -13.02
N SER A 377 3.56 7.39 -12.74
CA SER A 377 2.33 7.72 -12.03
C SER A 377 1.44 8.68 -12.83
N PHE A 378 0.18 8.80 -12.45
CA PHE A 378 -0.73 9.82 -12.98
C PHE A 378 -1.40 10.57 -11.81
N ALA A 379 -2.05 11.69 -12.09
CA ALA A 379 -2.87 12.37 -11.10
C ALA A 379 -4.19 12.79 -11.73
N GLY A 380 -5.31 12.46 -11.09
CA GLY A 380 -6.65 12.88 -11.55
C GLY A 380 -7.03 12.35 -12.94
N GLY A 381 -6.53 11.18 -13.34
CA GLY A 381 -6.79 10.58 -14.66
C GLY A 381 -6.01 11.20 -15.82
N MET A 382 -4.96 11.98 -15.54
CA MET A 382 -4.06 12.56 -16.54
C MET A 382 -2.60 12.23 -16.22
N PHE A 383 -1.81 12.00 -17.26
CA PHE A 383 -0.36 11.80 -17.14
C PHE A 383 0.31 13.10 -16.68
N THR A 384 0.95 13.05 -15.52
CA THR A 384 1.71 14.16 -14.91
C THR A 384 3.18 13.78 -14.84
N LEU A 385 4.04 14.62 -15.41
CA LEU A 385 5.50 14.53 -15.32
C LEU A 385 5.93 14.64 -13.84
N GLY A 386 6.86 13.77 -13.41
CA GLY A 386 7.47 13.85 -12.08
C GLY A 386 7.39 12.52 -11.32
N ALA A 387 8.52 11.83 -11.21
CA ALA A 387 8.68 10.77 -10.23
C ALA A 387 8.69 11.41 -8.82
N GLY A 388 7.77 11.00 -7.95
CA GLY A 388 7.83 11.28 -6.51
C GLY A 388 6.90 12.39 -5.99
N SER A 389 5.76 11.95 -5.43
CA SER A 389 4.89 12.61 -4.41
C SER A 389 3.39 12.46 -4.69
N GLY A 390 2.99 11.61 -5.63
CA GLY A 390 1.63 11.06 -5.67
C GLY A 390 1.41 10.07 -4.52
N SER A 391 0.24 10.14 -3.88
CA SER A 391 -0.27 9.06 -3.01
C SER A 391 -0.11 7.72 -3.73
N ALA A 392 0.22 6.64 -3.01
CA ALA A 392 0.36 5.26 -3.53
C ALA A 392 -0.88 4.70 -4.30
N ALA A 393 -1.93 5.50 -4.50
CA ALA A 393 -3.14 5.17 -5.22
C ALA A 393 -3.08 5.36 -6.75
N ASP A 394 -2.08 6.08 -7.29
CA ASP A 394 -2.05 6.44 -8.73
C ASP A 394 -0.77 5.94 -9.46
N LEU A 395 -0.32 4.72 -9.17
CA LEU A 395 0.82 4.08 -9.82
C LEU A 395 0.38 3.29 -11.07
N ILE A 396 0.96 3.60 -12.23
CA ILE A 396 0.74 2.87 -13.49
C ILE A 396 1.68 1.67 -13.54
N ILE A 397 2.97 1.93 -13.35
CA ILE A 397 4.03 0.93 -13.46
C ILE A 397 5.02 1.14 -12.32
N PRO A 398 5.23 0.12 -11.46
CA PRO A 398 6.28 0.16 -10.44
C PRO A 398 7.68 0.27 -11.07
N ALA A 399 8.60 0.94 -10.38
CA ALA A 399 10.00 0.95 -10.77
C ALA A 399 10.55 -0.50 -10.78
N GLY A 400 11.11 -0.91 -11.91
CA GLY A 400 11.95 -2.08 -12.06
C GLY A 400 13.42 -1.75 -11.85
N THR A 401 14.31 -2.45 -12.56
CA THR A 401 15.75 -2.13 -12.53
C THR A 401 16.09 -1.20 -13.68
N ALA A 402 16.93 -0.19 -13.43
CA ALA A 402 17.36 0.76 -14.45
C ALA A 402 17.98 0.07 -15.69
N PRO A 403 17.59 0.48 -16.93
CA PRO A 403 18.29 0.10 -18.15
C PRO A 403 19.67 0.78 -18.23
N VAL A 404 20.51 0.27 -19.13
CA VAL A 404 21.88 0.78 -19.33
C VAL A 404 22.03 1.36 -20.74
N ILE A 405 22.30 2.65 -20.83
CA ILE A 405 22.59 3.38 -22.07
C ILE A 405 24.11 3.60 -22.15
N SER A 406 24.68 3.55 -23.35
CA SER A 406 26.07 3.95 -23.59
C SER A 406 26.24 4.53 -24.98
N ASN A 407 27.46 4.97 -25.31
CA ASN A 407 27.83 5.33 -26.66
C ASN A 407 29.25 4.89 -26.99
N THR A 408 29.35 3.94 -27.91
CA THR A 408 30.63 3.34 -28.33
C THR A 408 31.24 4.01 -29.56
N ASN A 409 30.52 4.96 -30.18
CA ASN A 409 31.07 5.75 -31.28
C ASN A 409 32.17 6.68 -30.77
N PRO A 410 33.27 6.91 -31.49
CA PRO A 410 34.33 7.82 -31.04
C PRO A 410 33.80 9.22 -30.72
N ASN A 411 34.11 9.72 -29.53
CA ASN A 411 33.62 11.01 -28.99
C ASN A 411 32.09 11.10 -28.85
N GLY A 412 31.39 9.97 -28.83
CA GLY A 412 29.94 9.92 -28.63
C GLY A 412 29.56 9.98 -27.16
N ASP A 413 28.54 10.78 -26.86
CA ASP A 413 27.92 10.92 -25.55
C ASP A 413 26.75 9.95 -25.38
N GLY A 414 26.44 9.57 -24.14
CA GLY A 414 25.33 8.65 -23.85
C GLY A 414 23.96 9.26 -24.15
N VAL A 415 23.66 10.40 -23.57
CA VAL A 415 22.42 11.16 -23.81
C VAL A 415 22.79 12.62 -24.09
N THR A 416 22.27 13.19 -25.17
CA THR A 416 22.46 14.61 -25.52
C THR A 416 21.11 15.30 -25.54
N VAL A 417 20.98 16.47 -24.90
CA VAL A 417 19.77 17.28 -24.85
C VAL A 417 20.03 18.63 -25.51
N THR A 418 19.25 18.97 -26.53
CA THR A 418 19.36 20.22 -27.29
C THR A 418 18.00 20.91 -27.47
N ALA A 419 17.05 20.64 -26.57
CA ALA A 419 15.69 21.16 -26.62
C ALA A 419 15.17 21.55 -25.23
N ASP A 420 14.08 22.32 -25.21
CA ASP A 420 13.45 22.80 -23.99
C ASP A 420 12.49 21.76 -23.37
N ASN A 421 12.20 21.93 -22.07
CA ASN A 421 11.20 21.18 -21.29
C ASN A 421 11.42 19.65 -21.28
N VAL A 422 12.67 19.21 -21.39
CA VAL A 422 13.05 17.79 -21.45
C VAL A 422 13.09 17.16 -20.06
N TYR A 423 12.64 15.91 -19.95
CA TYR A 423 12.61 15.16 -18.69
C TYR A 423 13.32 13.80 -18.81
N LEU A 424 14.35 13.59 -18.00
CA LEU A 424 15.20 12.39 -18.00
C LEU A 424 15.15 11.69 -16.63
N THR A 425 14.79 10.41 -16.58
CA THR A 425 14.80 9.68 -15.29
C THR A 425 14.92 8.15 -15.40
N GLY A 426 15.45 7.51 -14.35
CA GLY A 426 15.28 6.08 -14.11
C GLY A 426 16.18 5.17 -14.94
N PHE A 427 17.32 5.68 -15.45
CA PHE A 427 18.27 4.92 -16.26
C PHE A 427 19.73 5.15 -15.83
N THR A 428 20.60 4.25 -16.25
CA THR A 428 22.06 4.35 -16.08
C THR A 428 22.71 4.67 -17.41
N VAL A 429 23.65 5.62 -17.43
CA VAL A 429 24.61 5.83 -18.52
C VAL A 429 25.97 5.28 -18.10
N ASP A 430 26.42 4.20 -18.72
CA ASP A 430 27.66 3.50 -18.35
C ASP A 430 28.60 3.37 -19.55
N GLY A 431 29.78 3.99 -19.46
CA GLY A 431 30.85 3.80 -20.44
C GLY A 431 30.59 4.44 -21.80
N ALA A 432 29.97 5.61 -21.84
CA ALA A 432 29.99 6.45 -23.03
C ALA A 432 31.45 6.86 -23.35
N SER A 433 31.78 6.88 -24.64
CA SER A 433 33.16 7.13 -25.08
C SER A 433 33.65 8.56 -24.79
N ARG A 434 32.71 9.49 -24.61
CA ARG A 434 32.95 10.87 -24.18
C ARG A 434 32.17 11.14 -22.91
N ASP A 435 31.03 11.84 -22.93
CA ASP A 435 30.32 12.23 -21.71
C ASP A 435 29.06 11.40 -21.50
N GLY A 436 28.61 11.29 -20.26
CA GLY A 436 27.42 10.51 -19.91
C GLY A 436 26.15 11.19 -20.41
N ILE A 437 25.73 12.25 -19.73
CA ILE A 437 24.58 13.09 -20.11
C ILE A 437 25.09 14.49 -20.43
N VAL A 438 24.72 15.04 -21.58
CA VAL A 438 25.09 16.38 -22.03
C VAL A 438 23.83 17.22 -22.22
N VAL A 439 23.77 18.37 -21.56
CA VAL A 439 22.78 19.43 -21.81
C VAL A 439 23.50 20.58 -22.50
N GLU A 440 23.15 20.83 -23.76
CA GLU A 440 23.86 21.76 -24.63
C GLU A 440 22.93 22.86 -25.17
N GLY A 441 23.20 24.11 -24.77
CA GLY A 441 22.64 25.29 -25.43
C GLY A 441 23.66 25.91 -26.36
N ASP A 442 23.64 25.57 -27.65
CA ASP A 442 24.51 26.16 -28.69
C ASP A 442 23.68 26.95 -29.71
N ALA A 443 23.62 28.28 -29.53
CA ALA A 443 22.76 29.21 -30.28
C ALA A 443 21.23 28.94 -30.22
N ALA A 444 20.83 27.71 -29.90
CA ALA A 444 19.51 27.25 -29.51
C ALA A 444 19.41 27.08 -27.99
N SER A 445 18.20 26.97 -27.48
CA SER A 445 17.93 26.78 -26.05
C SER A 445 17.83 25.32 -25.64
N ALA A 446 18.25 25.04 -24.41
CA ALA A 446 18.01 23.81 -23.67
C ALA A 446 17.58 24.18 -22.24
N GLN A 447 16.38 24.74 -22.12
CA GLN A 447 15.81 25.24 -20.87
C GLN A 447 14.82 24.26 -20.24
N ASN A 448 14.65 24.34 -18.93
CA ASN A 448 13.76 23.50 -18.11
C ASN A 448 14.06 22.00 -18.26
N VAL A 449 15.35 21.65 -18.36
CA VAL A 449 15.78 20.25 -18.43
C VAL A 449 15.81 19.65 -17.03
N THR A 450 15.13 18.53 -16.84
CA THR A 450 15.11 17.80 -15.57
C THR A 450 15.91 16.51 -15.69
N ILE A 451 16.88 16.31 -14.80
CA ILE A 451 17.65 15.08 -14.67
C ILE A 451 17.43 14.54 -13.25
N SER A 452 16.67 13.47 -13.12
CA SER A 452 16.25 12.95 -11.81
C SER A 452 16.44 11.44 -11.74
N ASN A 453 17.00 10.91 -10.64
CA ASN A 453 17.15 9.45 -10.44
C ASN A 453 17.86 8.75 -11.62
N VAL A 454 19.01 9.30 -12.03
CA VAL A 454 19.89 8.68 -13.03
C VAL A 454 21.24 8.31 -12.42
N THR A 455 21.94 7.34 -13.01
CA THR A 455 23.34 7.03 -12.67
C THR A 455 24.23 7.26 -13.87
N ALA A 456 25.26 8.11 -13.76
CA ALA A 456 26.26 8.32 -14.81
C ALA A 456 27.64 7.84 -14.34
N THR A 457 28.14 6.77 -14.96
CA THR A 457 29.36 6.09 -14.53
C THR A 457 30.31 5.70 -15.67
N ASN A 458 31.60 5.63 -15.37
CA ASN A 458 32.65 5.24 -16.32
C ASN A 458 32.73 6.09 -17.61
N ASN A 459 32.28 7.35 -17.58
CA ASN A 459 32.35 8.29 -18.71
C ASN A 459 33.57 9.23 -18.53
N ARG A 460 33.73 10.22 -19.42
CA ARG A 460 34.63 11.37 -19.19
C ARG A 460 34.04 12.29 -18.14
N MET A 461 32.95 12.98 -18.47
CA MET A 461 32.09 13.67 -17.49
C MET A 461 30.85 12.83 -17.24
N GLY A 462 30.38 12.73 -15.99
CA GLY A 462 29.12 12.06 -15.68
C GLY A 462 27.93 12.82 -16.28
N ILE A 463 27.75 14.07 -15.85
CA ILE A 463 26.78 15.01 -16.40
C ILE A 463 27.51 16.29 -16.78
N TYR A 464 27.32 16.77 -18.01
CA TYR A 464 27.92 17.99 -18.53
C TYR A 464 26.83 18.96 -18.97
N ILE A 465 26.77 20.13 -18.34
CA ILE A 465 25.80 21.18 -18.65
C ILE A 465 26.58 22.38 -19.15
N HIS A 466 26.36 22.77 -20.40
CA HIS A 466 27.07 23.90 -20.98
C HIS A 466 26.27 24.74 -21.96
N GLY A 467 26.56 26.03 -21.95
CA GLY A 467 25.97 27.02 -22.86
C GLY A 467 27.06 27.67 -23.68
N THR A 468 26.86 27.83 -24.98
CA THR A 468 27.80 28.49 -25.90
C THR A 468 27.04 29.32 -26.94
N ASN A 469 27.74 30.22 -27.64
CA ASN A 469 27.21 30.98 -28.77
C ASN A 469 25.88 31.72 -28.52
N GLY A 470 25.58 32.07 -27.26
CA GLY A 470 24.35 32.76 -26.86
C GLY A 470 23.13 31.86 -26.70
N GLY A 471 23.29 30.54 -26.60
CA GLY A 471 22.23 29.60 -26.23
C GLY A 471 21.79 29.76 -24.78
N ASP A 472 20.50 29.66 -24.54
CA ASP A 472 19.86 29.72 -23.22
C ASP A 472 19.81 28.32 -22.59
N VAL A 473 20.28 28.15 -21.35
CA VAL A 473 20.27 26.85 -20.67
C VAL A 473 19.65 26.98 -19.29
N SER A 474 18.74 26.06 -18.95
CA SER A 474 18.37 25.84 -17.56
C SER A 474 18.15 24.36 -17.27
N ALA A 475 18.82 23.85 -16.25
CA ALA A 475 18.79 22.43 -15.92
C ALA A 475 18.79 22.20 -14.40
N MET A 476 17.95 21.29 -13.95
CA MET A 476 17.95 20.81 -12.58
C MET A 476 18.41 19.35 -12.51
N VAL A 477 19.21 19.04 -11.49
CA VAL A 477 19.71 17.68 -11.22
C VAL A 477 19.36 17.30 -9.80
N GLU A 478 18.72 16.15 -9.62
CA GLU A 478 18.36 15.63 -8.30
C GLU A 478 18.41 14.10 -8.24
N GLN A 479 18.56 13.55 -7.04
CA GLN A 479 18.54 12.11 -6.75
C GLN A 479 19.47 11.28 -7.65
N SER A 480 20.49 11.90 -8.23
CA SER A 480 21.30 11.31 -9.28
C SER A 480 22.69 10.95 -8.77
N VAL A 481 23.25 9.88 -9.31
CA VAL A 481 24.57 9.37 -8.91
C VAL A 481 25.57 9.62 -10.05
N THR A 482 26.70 10.25 -9.77
CA THR A 482 27.84 10.27 -10.70
C THR A 482 29.07 9.67 -10.04
N THR A 483 29.66 8.67 -10.67
CA THR A 483 30.78 7.93 -10.07
C THR A 483 31.71 7.31 -11.08
N GLY A 484 32.97 7.10 -10.73
CA GLY A 484 33.93 6.39 -11.58
C GLY A 484 34.23 7.06 -12.93
N ASN A 485 33.86 8.34 -13.10
CA ASN A 485 34.14 9.06 -14.33
C ASN A 485 35.63 9.44 -14.39
N SER A 486 36.20 9.44 -15.59
CA SER A 486 37.62 9.69 -15.84
C SER A 486 38.02 11.16 -15.73
N GLN A 487 37.06 12.08 -15.67
CA GLN A 487 37.22 13.47 -15.28
C GLN A 487 36.25 13.78 -14.14
N HIS A 488 35.16 14.50 -14.42
CA HIS A 488 34.29 15.07 -13.40
C HIS A 488 33.00 14.28 -13.20
N GLY A 489 32.42 14.39 -12.01
CA GLY A 489 31.07 13.91 -11.73
C GLY A 489 30.03 14.73 -12.47
N ILE A 490 29.86 15.99 -12.06
CA ILE A 490 29.09 17.01 -12.78
C ILE A 490 30.03 18.12 -13.23
N ALA A 491 29.89 18.59 -14.47
CA ALA A 491 30.58 19.75 -15.02
C ALA A 491 29.57 20.79 -15.50
N VAL A 492 29.73 22.04 -15.07
CA VAL A 492 28.85 23.18 -15.42
C VAL A 492 29.69 24.30 -16.04
N TYR A 493 29.51 24.58 -17.33
CA TYR A 493 30.38 25.49 -18.10
C TYR A 493 29.53 26.56 -18.82
N ASP A 494 29.68 27.80 -18.39
CA ASP A 494 28.91 28.95 -18.82
C ASP A 494 29.69 29.84 -19.81
N ASP A 495 29.78 29.39 -21.06
CA ASP A 495 30.40 30.14 -22.16
C ASP A 495 29.35 30.95 -22.97
N THR A 496 28.18 31.23 -22.37
CA THR A 496 27.05 31.85 -23.06
C THR A 496 26.74 33.27 -22.56
N ALA A 497 26.37 34.12 -23.51
CA ALA A 497 25.77 35.43 -23.21
C ALA A 497 24.25 35.33 -22.93
N GLY A 498 23.65 34.14 -23.08
CA GLY A 498 22.23 33.84 -22.85
C GLY A 498 21.88 33.65 -21.37
N THR A 499 20.69 33.14 -21.09
CA THR A 499 20.33 32.64 -19.75
C THR A 499 21.12 31.37 -19.45
N PHE A 500 21.56 31.23 -18.19
CA PHE A 500 22.28 30.04 -17.75
C PHE A 500 21.93 29.81 -16.28
N GLU A 501 21.14 28.78 -15.99
CA GLU A 501 20.66 28.48 -14.63
C GLU A 501 20.81 26.98 -14.34
N VAL A 502 21.60 26.63 -13.32
CA VAL A 502 21.74 25.23 -12.89
C VAL A 502 21.33 25.11 -11.43
N ASP A 503 20.47 24.14 -11.14
CA ASP A 503 19.99 23.84 -9.81
C ASP A 503 20.28 22.37 -9.45
N LEU A 504 21.32 22.18 -8.65
CA LEU A 504 21.66 20.89 -8.06
C LEU A 504 21.01 20.72 -6.69
N GLY A 505 20.20 21.66 -6.20
CA GLY A 505 19.45 21.54 -4.95
C GLY A 505 19.16 22.88 -4.27
N GLY A 506 17.91 23.10 -3.87
CA GLY A 506 17.47 24.28 -3.11
C GLY A 506 17.40 25.59 -3.90
N GLY A 507 17.52 25.53 -5.23
CA GLY A 507 17.46 26.67 -6.14
C GLY A 507 16.06 26.96 -6.67
N SER A 508 15.97 27.87 -7.64
CA SER A 508 14.71 28.35 -8.22
C SER A 508 14.03 27.38 -9.18
N LEU A 509 14.75 26.38 -9.69
CA LEU A 509 14.18 25.33 -10.53
C LEU A 509 13.47 24.25 -9.68
N GLY A 510 13.75 24.21 -8.37
CA GLY A 510 13.05 23.36 -7.41
C GLY A 510 13.70 22.00 -7.18
N SER A 511 14.99 21.84 -7.52
CA SER A 511 15.71 20.59 -7.24
C SER A 511 15.73 20.29 -5.75
N ALA A 512 15.42 19.04 -5.38
CA ALA A 512 15.60 18.56 -4.01
C ALA A 512 17.09 18.38 -3.63
N GLY A 513 17.97 18.35 -4.62
CA GLY A 513 19.35 17.88 -4.48
C GLY A 513 19.38 16.37 -4.33
N LEU A 514 19.97 15.86 -3.26
CA LEU A 514 20.14 14.42 -3.01
C LEU A 514 20.99 13.72 -4.08
N ASN A 515 21.86 14.46 -4.76
CA ASN A 515 22.81 13.88 -5.69
C ASN A 515 23.98 13.24 -4.94
N VAL A 516 24.58 12.22 -5.54
CA VAL A 516 25.69 11.44 -4.98
C VAL A 516 26.85 11.49 -5.96
N LEU A 517 27.86 12.30 -5.67
CA LEU A 517 28.99 12.55 -6.57
C LEU A 517 30.25 12.02 -5.91
N ALA A 518 30.80 10.90 -6.39
CA ALA A 518 31.93 10.30 -5.70
C ALA A 518 32.79 9.40 -6.58
N GLY A 519 34.09 9.32 -6.29
CA GLY A 519 35.01 8.41 -6.97
C GLY A 519 35.26 8.78 -8.44
N ASN A 520 35.00 10.03 -8.82
CA ASN A 520 35.43 10.60 -10.10
C ASN A 520 36.94 10.91 -10.04
N THR A 521 37.62 10.90 -11.18
CA THR A 521 39.10 10.93 -11.20
C THR A 521 39.69 12.31 -10.95
N LEU A 522 39.01 13.38 -11.37
CA LEU A 522 39.45 14.76 -11.15
C LEU A 522 38.65 15.42 -10.03
N GLU A 523 37.46 15.96 -10.31
CA GLU A 523 36.59 16.63 -9.32
C GLU A 523 35.16 16.08 -9.36
N ASP A 524 34.47 16.06 -8.22
CA ASP A 524 33.07 15.59 -8.19
C ASP A 524 32.12 16.63 -8.81
N LEU A 525 32.51 17.90 -8.73
CA LEU A 525 31.84 19.03 -9.34
C LEU A 525 32.87 20.01 -9.90
N ALA A 526 32.79 20.30 -11.21
CA ALA A 526 33.55 21.32 -11.89
C ALA A 526 32.62 22.46 -12.34
N VAL A 527 32.98 23.71 -12.06
CA VAL A 527 32.10 24.86 -12.26
C VAL A 527 32.88 26.02 -12.87
N GLU A 528 32.52 26.39 -14.09
CA GLU A 528 32.86 27.65 -14.74
C GLU A 528 31.54 28.40 -14.95
N TYR A 529 31.26 29.38 -14.08
CA TYR A 529 29.94 30.03 -13.99
C TYR A 529 30.13 31.55 -14.02
N ASP A 530 29.96 32.14 -15.19
CA ASP A 530 30.30 33.53 -15.50
C ASP A 530 29.37 34.52 -14.78
N GLY A 531 29.73 34.89 -13.54
CA GLY A 531 29.07 35.95 -12.77
C GLY A 531 27.69 35.58 -12.20
N ARG A 532 27.37 34.28 -12.11
CA ARG A 532 26.11 33.75 -11.60
C ARG A 532 26.32 32.91 -10.33
N ALA A 533 25.26 32.39 -9.71
CA ALA A 533 25.34 31.50 -8.54
C ALA A 533 24.75 30.10 -8.83
N LEU A 534 25.51 29.05 -8.50
CA LEU A 534 25.05 27.67 -8.56
C LEU A 534 24.36 27.29 -7.25
N SER A 535 23.14 26.74 -7.32
CA SER A 535 22.48 26.16 -6.14
C SER A 535 22.80 24.67 -6.05
N ALA A 536 23.20 24.19 -4.87
CA ALA A 536 23.69 22.83 -4.69
C ALA A 536 23.46 22.25 -3.28
N GLN A 537 22.33 22.60 -2.66
CA GLN A 537 21.97 22.10 -1.33
C GLN A 537 21.70 20.59 -1.36
N ASN A 538 21.92 19.90 -0.23
CA ASN A 538 21.57 18.49 -0.01
C ASN A 538 22.28 17.45 -0.90
N ASN A 539 23.51 17.72 -1.38
CA ASN A 539 24.25 16.78 -2.24
C ASN A 539 25.51 16.19 -1.57
N TRP A 540 25.91 14.99 -2.02
CA TRP A 540 27.22 14.40 -1.72
C TRP A 540 28.31 14.73 -2.71
N TRP A 541 29.51 14.83 -2.15
CA TRP A 541 30.79 14.94 -2.82
C TRP A 541 31.78 14.12 -1.97
N GLY A 542 32.59 13.25 -2.58
CA GLY A 542 33.29 12.17 -1.90
C GLY A 542 34.79 12.03 -2.20
N GLN A 543 35.49 13.07 -2.68
CA GLN A 543 36.94 13.01 -2.91
C GLN A 543 37.77 14.15 -2.29
N ALA A 544 39.08 13.89 -2.10
CA ALA A 544 40.05 14.74 -1.42
C ALA A 544 40.28 16.13 -2.07
N GLY A 545 39.95 16.30 -3.36
CA GLY A 545 40.06 17.57 -4.08
C GLY A 545 38.90 18.53 -3.86
N GLY A 546 37.73 18.03 -3.43
CA GLY A 546 36.52 18.85 -3.35
C GLY A 546 36.04 19.36 -4.72
N PRO A 547 35.19 20.40 -4.75
CA PRO A 547 34.84 21.10 -5.99
C PRO A 547 36.06 21.81 -6.58
N ASP A 548 36.17 21.86 -7.92
CA ASP A 548 37.20 22.66 -8.60
C ASP A 548 37.03 24.14 -8.23
N LEU A 549 38.13 24.81 -7.87
CA LEU A 549 38.18 26.20 -7.43
C LEU A 549 38.98 27.08 -8.40
N ASP A 550 39.37 26.58 -9.57
CA ASP A 550 40.09 27.38 -10.55
C ASP A 550 39.30 28.66 -10.87
N ASP A 551 39.93 29.78 -10.52
CA ASP A 551 39.40 31.14 -10.51
C ASP A 551 39.14 31.60 -11.96
N PRO A 552 37.89 31.82 -12.39
CA PRO A 552 37.66 32.64 -13.58
C PRO A 552 38.34 33.99 -13.32
N SER A 553 38.97 34.59 -14.34
CA SER A 553 39.78 35.82 -14.22
C SER A 553 39.06 37.05 -13.62
N ASP A 554 37.79 36.89 -13.27
CA ASP A 554 36.79 37.90 -12.96
C ASP A 554 36.28 37.77 -11.50
N GLY A 555 36.78 36.79 -10.73
CA GLY A 555 36.79 36.84 -9.26
C GLY A 555 35.47 36.56 -8.54
N PHE A 556 34.61 35.68 -9.08
CA PHE A 556 33.41 35.20 -8.38
C PHE A 556 33.50 33.71 -8.06
N ARG A 557 33.01 33.32 -6.87
CA ARG A 557 33.08 31.95 -6.34
C ARG A 557 31.67 31.40 -6.10
N PRO A 558 31.34 30.17 -6.55
CA PRO A 558 30.06 29.55 -6.26
C PRO A 558 29.87 29.36 -4.76
N GLN A 559 28.67 29.68 -4.26
CA GLN A 559 28.30 29.46 -2.86
C GLN A 559 27.83 28.01 -2.69
N ILE A 560 28.78 27.11 -2.47
CA ILE A 560 28.50 25.67 -2.27
C ILE A 560 28.05 25.47 -0.82
N TYR A 561 26.80 25.01 -0.66
CA TYR A 561 26.24 24.64 0.65
C TYR A 561 26.51 23.15 0.86
N TYR A 562 27.42 22.81 1.78
CA TYR A 562 27.73 21.42 2.11
C TYR A 562 26.58 20.81 2.91
N GLY A 563 25.78 19.97 2.26
CA GLY A 563 24.79 19.12 2.92
C GLY A 563 25.32 17.69 3.00
N VAL A 564 25.06 16.98 4.10
CA VAL A 564 25.53 15.61 4.28
C VAL A 564 24.63 14.64 3.48
N PRO A 565 25.19 13.61 2.84
CA PRO A 565 24.50 12.47 2.29
C PRO A 565 24.93 11.26 3.12
N LEU A 566 24.45 11.28 4.33
CA LEU A 566 24.39 10.05 5.08
C LEU A 566 23.32 9.23 4.34
N GLY A 567 23.60 8.00 3.93
CA GLY A 567 22.54 7.15 3.38
C GLY A 567 21.37 7.15 4.38
N GLY A 568 20.26 7.80 4.04
CA GLY A 568 19.20 8.17 4.98
C GLY A 568 19.51 9.41 5.83
N SER A 569 18.51 10.30 5.96
CA SER A 569 18.52 11.45 6.88
C SER A 569 18.80 11.00 8.33
N PRO A 570 19.48 11.81 9.16
CA PRO A 570 19.63 11.51 10.59
C PRO A 570 18.27 11.25 11.26
N ALA A 571 18.28 10.48 12.35
CA ALA A 571 17.09 10.31 13.16
C ALA A 571 16.83 11.52 14.07
N ALA A 572 17.88 12.27 14.41
CA ALA A 572 17.76 13.60 14.98
C ALA A 572 18.99 14.43 14.57
N HIS A 573 18.77 15.71 14.22
CA HIS A 573 19.82 16.67 13.95
C HIS A 573 19.50 17.99 14.65
N ILE A 574 20.16 18.22 15.79
CA ILE A 574 20.00 19.41 16.61
C ILE A 574 21.21 20.33 16.36
N THR A 575 21.02 21.31 15.48
CA THR A 575 22.08 22.22 15.04
C THR A 575 22.47 23.26 16.09
N LEU A 576 21.63 23.57 17.08
CA LEU A 576 21.86 24.63 18.08
C LEU A 576 22.10 26.04 17.48
N ASP A 577 21.83 26.20 16.19
CA ASP A 577 21.86 27.46 15.47
C ASP A 577 20.71 28.38 15.87
N GLY A 578 20.92 29.70 15.84
CA GLY A 578 19.89 30.68 16.19
C GLY A 578 18.67 30.63 15.27
N ALA A 579 18.88 30.19 14.03
CA ALA A 579 17.83 30.01 13.03
C ALA A 579 16.89 28.83 13.35
N TRP A 580 17.36 27.86 14.14
CA TRP A 580 16.68 26.60 14.45
C TRP A 580 16.43 26.44 15.95
N THR A 581 16.41 27.55 16.68
CA THR A 581 16.10 27.60 18.11
C THR A 581 15.06 28.68 18.36
N ASN A 582 14.07 28.40 19.20
CA ASN A 582 13.03 29.37 19.56
C ASN A 582 12.54 29.13 20.98
N GLY A 583 12.66 30.14 21.85
CA GLY A 583 12.32 30.02 23.26
C GLY A 583 13.17 28.93 23.93
N THR A 584 12.52 27.86 24.39
CA THR A 584 13.15 26.69 25.02
C THR A 584 13.19 25.47 24.08
N THR A 585 12.94 25.65 22.79
CA THR A 585 12.93 24.55 21.80
C THR A 585 14.13 24.67 20.88
N ALA A 586 14.88 23.56 20.73
CA ALA A 586 15.88 23.37 19.70
C ALA A 586 15.31 22.42 18.64
N TYR A 587 15.07 22.94 17.44
CA TYR A 587 14.38 22.21 16.38
C TYR A 587 15.27 21.18 15.71
N ASP A 588 14.68 20.03 15.39
CA ASP A 588 15.29 18.97 14.61
C ASP A 588 15.25 19.28 13.11
N THR A 589 16.43 19.41 12.49
CA THR A 589 16.58 19.72 11.07
C THR A 589 16.61 18.49 10.18
N SER A 590 16.47 17.28 10.73
CA SER A 590 16.48 16.03 9.98
C SER A 590 15.14 15.69 9.28
N ASN A 591 14.09 16.45 9.56
CA ASN A 591 12.68 16.19 9.22
C ASN A 591 12.04 15.00 9.96
N ALA A 592 12.71 14.38 10.94
CA ALA A 592 12.14 13.32 11.77
C ALA A 592 11.19 13.86 12.88
N GLY A 593 11.34 15.15 13.24
CA GLY A 593 10.47 15.82 14.22
C GLY A 593 10.87 15.56 15.67
N ASN A 594 12.11 15.12 15.90
CA ASN A 594 12.65 14.79 17.21
C ASN A 594 13.27 16.04 17.88
N ASP A 595 12.43 17.05 18.12
CA ASP A 595 12.83 18.34 18.70
C ASP A 595 13.38 18.21 20.13
N GLY A 596 14.41 18.99 20.45
CA GLY A 596 14.98 19.10 21.79
C GLY A 596 14.31 20.19 22.64
N THR A 597 14.16 19.92 23.94
CA THR A 597 13.72 20.89 24.95
C THR A 597 14.91 21.35 25.79
N MET A 598 15.21 22.65 25.77
CA MET A 598 16.23 23.28 26.62
C MET A 598 15.71 23.44 28.06
N LEU A 599 16.54 23.07 29.03
CA LEU A 599 16.24 23.02 30.46
C LEU A 599 17.28 23.81 31.26
N GLY A 600 17.02 24.05 32.55
CA GLY A 600 17.98 24.69 33.46
C GLY A 600 18.02 26.21 33.40
N GLY A 601 17.59 26.80 32.29
CA GLY A 601 17.75 28.23 32.02
C GLY A 601 18.34 28.47 30.64
N LEU A 602 19.00 27.45 30.08
CA LEU A 602 19.49 27.39 28.72
C LEU A 602 18.48 27.94 27.70
N SER A 603 18.94 28.91 26.92
CA SER A 603 18.12 29.62 25.95
C SER A 603 18.97 30.26 24.86
N LEU A 604 18.33 30.95 23.91
CA LEU A 604 19.00 31.82 22.94
C LEU A 604 19.87 32.92 23.56
N ALA A 605 19.69 33.26 24.85
CA ALA A 605 20.57 34.22 25.52
C ALA A 605 21.99 33.65 25.75
N ASP A 606 22.12 32.32 25.73
CA ASP A 606 23.37 31.58 25.96
C ASP A 606 24.05 31.20 24.65
N GLN A 607 23.58 31.78 23.54
CA GLN A 607 24.15 31.59 22.22
C GLN A 607 25.56 32.18 22.12
N THR A 608 26.46 31.42 21.52
CA THR A 608 27.86 31.77 21.30
C THR A 608 28.28 31.36 19.88
N VAL A 609 29.49 31.73 19.47
CA VAL A 609 30.07 31.28 18.19
C VAL A 609 30.41 29.78 18.27
N GLY A 610 29.86 29.01 17.34
CA GLY A 610 30.13 27.58 17.14
C GLY A 610 31.33 27.31 16.22
N PRO A 611 31.68 26.03 15.98
CA PRO A 611 32.65 25.63 14.96
C PRO A 611 32.28 26.12 13.55
N GLN A 612 30.99 26.22 13.26
CA GLN A 612 30.45 26.58 11.93
C GLN A 612 29.69 27.90 11.94
N ARG A 613 28.81 28.06 12.92
CA ARG A 613 27.87 29.18 13.02
C ARG A 613 27.65 29.57 14.48
N ASP A 614 26.49 29.21 15.04
CA ASP A 614 26.20 29.45 16.44
C ASP A 614 26.35 28.15 17.22
N ALA A 615 26.38 28.25 18.54
CA ALA A 615 26.40 27.14 19.48
C ALA A 615 25.69 27.60 20.76
N LEU A 616 25.39 26.68 21.67
CA LEU A 616 24.92 27.03 23.01
C LEU A 616 26.00 26.79 24.07
N ASN A 617 26.11 27.71 25.02
CA ASN A 617 27.02 27.63 26.16
C ASN A 617 26.28 27.11 27.40
N PHE A 618 26.66 25.93 27.87
CA PHE A 618 26.12 25.27 29.06
C PHE A 618 26.88 25.72 30.30
N ASP A 619 26.16 26.07 31.36
CA ASP A 619 26.72 26.69 32.57
C ASP A 619 27.38 25.73 33.58
N GLY A 620 27.37 24.43 33.31
CA GLY A 620 27.94 23.41 34.20
C GLY A 620 27.17 23.21 35.52
N ALA A 621 26.00 23.82 35.70
CA ALA A 621 25.24 23.77 36.94
C ALA A 621 23.87 23.08 36.78
N ASN A 622 23.11 23.45 35.76
CA ASN A 622 21.78 22.87 35.53
C ASN A 622 21.31 22.85 34.06
N ASP A 623 22.08 23.40 33.13
CA ASP A 623 21.72 23.43 31.71
C ASP A 623 21.76 22.04 31.06
N ALA A 624 20.71 21.74 30.28
CA ALA A 624 20.60 20.48 29.56
C ALA A 624 19.62 20.60 28.38
N ILE A 625 19.68 19.65 27.46
CA ILE A 625 18.67 19.47 26.42
C ILE A 625 18.13 18.04 26.51
N GLU A 626 16.80 17.89 26.46
CA GLU A 626 16.14 16.57 26.37
C GLU A 626 15.41 16.44 25.04
N ILE A 627 15.72 15.38 24.29
CA ILE A 627 14.91 14.92 23.17
C ILE A 627 14.01 13.80 23.71
N ALA A 628 12.71 13.89 23.44
CA ALA A 628 11.75 12.85 23.84
C ALA A 628 12.20 11.48 23.32
N ASP A 629 11.74 10.42 23.97
CA ASP A 629 12.08 9.05 23.55
C ASP A 629 11.64 8.76 22.10
N PHE A 630 12.52 8.12 21.32
CA PHE A 630 12.28 7.74 19.93
C PHE A 630 13.04 6.47 19.55
N ASP A 631 12.39 5.58 18.79
CA ASP A 631 12.87 4.21 18.49
C ASP A 631 14.26 4.21 17.84
N GLU A 632 14.54 5.14 16.93
CA GLU A 632 15.80 5.21 16.19
C GLU A 632 17.02 5.56 17.07
N SER A 633 16.82 5.93 18.34
CA SER A 633 17.89 6.24 19.29
C SER A 633 18.45 5.02 20.02
N ASP A 634 17.68 3.93 20.14
CA ASP A 634 18.03 2.78 20.98
C ASP A 634 17.38 1.44 20.57
N THR A 635 16.72 1.38 19.41
CA THR A 635 16.26 0.10 18.85
C THR A 635 17.23 -0.43 17.80
N GLY A 636 17.46 -1.74 17.79
CA GLY A 636 18.28 -2.42 16.78
C GLY A 636 19.73 -2.66 17.20
N ASN A 637 20.62 -2.75 16.20
CA ASN A 637 22.02 -3.15 16.38
C ASN A 637 23.02 -2.19 15.74
N HIS A 638 22.63 -0.95 15.46
CA HIS A 638 23.50 0.07 14.88
C HIS A 638 23.13 1.46 15.36
N LEU A 639 24.12 2.30 15.62
CA LEU A 639 23.92 3.68 16.06
C LEU A 639 25.17 4.49 15.79
N THR A 640 25.01 5.72 15.30
CA THR A 640 26.08 6.72 15.30
C THR A 640 25.61 7.98 16.02
N VAL A 641 26.42 8.47 16.94
CA VAL A 641 26.18 9.74 17.64
C VAL A 641 27.39 10.64 17.42
N SER A 642 27.17 11.82 16.84
CA SER A 642 28.21 12.82 16.57
C SER A 642 27.80 14.17 17.12
N TYR A 643 28.75 14.91 17.68
CA TYR A 643 28.51 16.24 18.22
C TYR A 643 29.82 17.00 18.39
N TRP A 644 29.74 18.32 18.43
CA TRP A 644 30.85 19.22 18.73
C TRP A 644 30.83 19.65 20.18
N ILE A 645 32.02 19.71 20.80
CA ILE A 645 32.21 20.26 22.14
C ILE A 645 33.38 21.24 22.20
N ASN A 646 33.28 22.23 23.05
CA ASN A 646 34.36 23.10 23.48
C ASN A 646 34.25 23.28 25.01
N PRO A 647 34.88 22.39 25.79
CA PRO A 647 34.75 22.38 27.24
C PRO A 647 35.38 23.63 27.86
N ASP A 648 34.71 24.28 28.81
CA ASP A 648 35.29 25.35 29.63
C ASP A 648 36.02 24.77 30.85
N SER A 649 35.58 23.60 31.32
CA SER A 649 36.30 22.77 32.29
C SER A 649 36.27 21.28 31.89
N LEU A 650 37.12 20.47 32.54
CA LEU A 650 37.14 19.02 32.40
C LEU A 650 36.99 18.38 33.78
N SER A 651 35.96 17.57 33.95
CA SER A 651 35.65 16.86 35.18
C SER A 651 35.59 15.35 34.93
N PRO A 652 35.92 14.51 35.94
CA PRO A 652 35.74 13.06 35.88
C PRO A 652 34.30 12.58 35.68
N THR A 653 33.34 13.50 35.67
CA THR A 653 31.91 13.22 35.64
C THR A 653 31.14 13.98 34.57
N ASP A 654 31.79 14.74 33.68
CA ASP A 654 31.10 15.53 32.66
C ASP A 654 30.41 14.62 31.64
N THR A 655 29.07 14.58 31.70
CA THR A 655 28.27 13.78 30.77
C THR A 655 27.92 14.61 29.56
N HIS A 656 28.29 14.12 28.39
CA HIS A 656 28.06 14.84 27.14
C HIS A 656 26.67 14.53 26.60
N ILE A 657 26.37 13.25 26.35
CA ILE A 657 25.11 12.81 25.77
C ILE A 657 24.84 11.34 26.08
N GLY A 658 23.59 10.96 26.33
CA GLY A 658 23.21 9.56 26.47
C GLY A 658 21.75 9.30 26.85
N LYS A 659 21.35 8.04 26.73
CA LYS A 659 20.12 7.46 27.30
C LYS A 659 20.49 6.69 28.56
N TRP A 660 20.75 7.44 29.63
CA TRP A 660 21.31 6.93 30.88
C TRP A 660 20.57 7.51 32.11
N ASP A 661 19.78 6.67 32.79
CA ASP A 661 19.15 6.96 34.08
C ASP A 661 19.74 6.11 35.21
N ILE A 662 20.47 6.74 36.13
CA ILE A 662 21.14 6.05 37.24
C ILE A 662 20.19 5.68 38.40
N ASN A 663 18.95 6.19 38.41
CA ASN A 663 18.00 5.86 39.48
C ASN A 663 17.38 4.47 39.30
N ASP A 664 17.39 3.94 38.08
CA ASP A 664 16.87 2.62 37.74
C ASP A 664 17.86 1.86 36.83
N VAL A 665 19.08 1.71 37.36
CA VAL A 665 20.28 1.12 36.74
C VAL A 665 20.12 -0.27 36.12
N ALA A 666 18.98 -0.95 36.33
CA ALA A 666 18.72 -2.30 35.88
C ALA A 666 17.74 -2.39 34.71
N ALA A 667 17.00 -1.33 34.35
CA ALA A 667 15.96 -1.40 33.32
C ALA A 667 16.02 -0.28 32.26
N ASN A 668 16.71 0.83 32.52
CA ASN A 668 16.50 2.08 31.80
C ASN A 668 17.78 2.70 31.18
N ASN A 669 18.82 1.91 30.93
CA ASN A 669 20.05 2.40 30.28
C ASN A 669 20.23 1.77 28.90
N SER A 670 20.58 2.58 27.90
CA SER A 670 20.93 2.07 26.57
C SER A 670 22.38 2.37 26.21
N TRP A 671 22.77 3.64 26.23
CA TRP A 671 24.13 4.07 25.87
C TRP A 671 24.44 5.44 26.45
N GLY A 672 25.73 5.79 26.51
CA GLY A 672 26.11 7.14 26.90
C GLY A 672 27.61 7.41 26.79
N ILE A 673 27.92 8.69 26.66
CA ILE A 673 29.25 9.24 26.40
C ILE A 673 29.57 10.30 27.45
N ARG A 674 30.74 10.19 28.08
CA ARG A 674 31.23 11.15 29.08
C ARG A 674 32.75 11.24 29.11
N ALA A 675 33.28 12.32 29.66
CA ALA A 675 34.67 12.37 30.11
C ALA A 675 34.84 11.59 31.43
N THR A 676 36.05 11.07 31.70
CA THR A 676 36.33 10.32 32.96
C THR A 676 37.47 10.87 33.77
N ASN A 677 38.17 11.90 33.29
CA ASN A 677 39.27 12.51 34.03
C ASN A 677 39.40 14.01 33.79
N ALA A 678 39.95 14.68 34.80
CA ALA A 678 40.22 16.12 34.76
C ALA A 678 41.42 16.51 33.87
N ASP A 679 42.15 15.52 33.31
CA ASP A 679 43.27 15.75 32.39
C ASP A 679 42.90 15.54 30.91
N GLY A 680 41.64 15.18 30.62
CA GLY A 680 41.10 15.05 29.27
C GLY A 680 41.61 13.84 28.48
N THR A 681 42.44 12.98 29.08
CA THR A 681 43.09 11.88 28.33
C THR A 681 42.12 10.75 27.97
N GLU A 682 41.00 10.62 28.68
CA GLU A 682 40.07 9.49 28.55
C GLU A 682 38.61 9.94 28.40
N MET A 683 37.94 9.40 27.38
CA MET A 683 36.48 9.35 27.28
C MET A 683 35.99 7.94 27.58
N PHE A 684 34.78 7.87 28.11
CA PHE A 684 34.07 6.63 28.42
C PHE A 684 32.79 6.55 27.59
N VAL A 685 32.67 5.44 26.88
CA VAL A 685 31.50 5.12 26.07
C VAL A 685 31.00 3.75 26.49
N PHE A 686 29.77 3.68 26.99
CA PHE A 686 29.14 2.41 27.33
C PHE A 686 27.98 2.11 26.39
N ILE A 687 27.77 0.82 26.14
CA ILE A 687 26.60 0.27 25.47
C ILE A 687 26.05 -0.78 26.43
N ALA A 688 24.85 -0.54 26.95
CA ALA A 688 24.20 -1.43 27.88
C ALA A 688 23.69 -2.70 27.17
N ASP A 689 23.72 -3.81 27.90
CA ASP A 689 22.86 -4.97 27.65
C ASP A 689 21.59 -4.82 28.53
N THR A 690 20.65 -5.74 28.37
CA THR A 690 19.34 -5.84 29.03
C THR A 690 19.25 -5.41 30.50
N VAL A 691 20.31 -5.59 31.31
CA VAL A 691 20.37 -5.19 32.73
C VAL A 691 21.78 -4.68 33.07
N ASP A 692 22.26 -3.62 32.41
CA ASP A 692 23.60 -3.08 32.65
C ASP A 692 23.62 -1.65 33.26
N SER A 693 24.46 -1.50 34.28
CA SER A 693 24.74 -0.23 34.98
C SER A 693 25.93 0.53 34.36
N GLY A 694 26.29 0.20 33.11
CA GLY A 694 27.47 0.73 32.42
C GLY A 694 28.75 -0.08 32.70
N ASN A 695 28.67 -1.39 32.87
CA ASN A 695 29.83 -2.27 33.09
C ASN A 695 30.48 -2.75 31.78
N ASN A 696 29.76 -2.69 30.66
CA ASN A 696 30.30 -2.96 29.33
C ASN A 696 30.63 -1.65 28.62
N TYR A 697 31.92 -1.33 28.51
CA TYR A 697 32.34 -0.01 28.03
C TYR A 697 33.69 -0.03 27.32
N PHE A 698 33.94 1.04 26.58
CA PHE A 698 35.22 1.39 25.98
C PHE A 698 35.74 2.66 26.65
N THR A 699 37.02 2.65 27.05
CA THR A 699 37.74 3.86 27.44
C THR A 699 38.87 4.16 26.48
N THR A 700 38.96 5.42 26.05
CA THR A 700 40.02 5.87 25.13
C THR A 700 41.32 6.15 25.88
N SER A 701 42.47 5.90 25.29
CA SER A 701 43.78 6.23 25.88
C SER A 701 44.40 7.52 25.36
N ASP A 702 43.80 8.12 24.33
CA ASP A 702 44.38 9.20 23.54
C ASP A 702 43.37 10.28 23.11
N ALA A 703 42.24 10.41 23.81
CA ALA A 703 41.26 11.46 23.53
C ALA A 703 41.89 12.86 23.64
N ASN A 704 42.69 13.08 24.69
CA ASN A 704 43.43 14.32 24.92
C ASN A 704 42.57 15.58 24.65
N LEU A 705 41.40 15.65 25.30
CA LEU A 705 40.51 16.80 25.25
C LEU A 705 41.19 18.00 25.91
N THR A 706 40.95 19.18 25.36
CA THR A 706 41.54 20.44 25.83
C THR A 706 40.44 21.47 25.98
N THR A 707 40.45 22.20 27.09
CA THR A 707 39.49 23.29 27.30
C THR A 707 39.69 24.39 26.25
N GLY A 708 38.63 25.11 25.92
CA GLY A 708 38.67 26.23 24.98
C GLY A 708 38.86 25.84 23.50
N THR A 709 38.90 24.55 23.17
CA THR A 709 39.11 24.04 21.79
C THR A 709 37.89 23.28 21.31
N TRP A 710 37.37 23.63 20.13
CA TRP A 710 36.33 22.83 19.47
C TRP A 710 36.88 21.48 19.04
N THR A 711 36.14 20.42 19.33
CA THR A 711 36.49 19.04 19.00
C THR A 711 35.22 18.30 18.60
N GLN A 712 35.27 17.57 17.49
CA GLN A 712 34.18 16.70 17.08
C GLN A 712 34.38 15.32 17.71
N ILE A 713 33.35 14.83 18.41
CA ILE A 713 33.32 13.48 18.96
C ILE A 713 32.27 12.66 18.22
N THR A 714 32.68 11.50 17.71
CA THR A 714 31.78 10.57 17.02
C THR A 714 31.90 9.16 17.60
N MET A 715 30.80 8.61 18.10
CA MET A 715 30.66 7.21 18.48
C MET A 715 29.99 6.45 17.35
N VAL A 716 30.56 5.31 16.95
CA VAL A 716 29.94 4.37 16.01
C VAL A 716 29.76 3.01 16.67
N TYR A 717 28.52 2.53 16.69
CA TYR A 717 28.11 1.23 17.17
C TYR A 717 27.56 0.37 16.01
N ASP A 718 28.06 -0.86 15.90
CA ASP A 718 27.62 -1.90 14.98
C ASP A 718 27.63 -3.26 15.69
N GLY A 719 26.52 -3.60 16.32
CA GLY A 719 26.31 -4.84 17.07
C GLY A 719 26.48 -6.13 16.26
N SER A 720 26.53 -6.06 14.93
CA SER A 720 26.82 -7.22 14.07
C SER A 720 28.29 -7.65 14.09
N GLY A 721 29.19 -6.78 14.60
CA GLY A 721 30.61 -7.05 14.71
C GLY A 721 30.95 -8.31 15.51
N ALA A 722 32.00 -9.03 15.08
CA ALA A 722 32.43 -10.28 15.71
C ALA A 722 33.17 -10.05 17.04
N THR A 723 33.85 -8.91 17.18
CA THR A 723 34.61 -8.51 18.37
C THR A 723 34.15 -7.16 18.90
N ASN A 724 34.53 -6.80 20.14
CA ASN A 724 34.24 -5.47 20.69
C ASN A 724 34.77 -4.33 19.82
N ALA A 725 35.95 -4.51 19.21
CA ALA A 725 36.56 -3.50 18.32
C ALA A 725 35.82 -3.37 16.98
N ASP A 726 35.15 -4.44 16.54
CA ASP A 726 34.25 -4.36 15.39
C ASP A 726 32.97 -3.60 15.77
N ARG A 727 32.47 -3.83 17.00
CA ARG A 727 31.19 -3.32 17.50
C ARG A 727 31.16 -1.86 17.91
N LEU A 728 32.23 -1.34 18.52
CA LEU A 728 32.23 0.02 19.05
C LEU A 728 33.53 0.71 18.71
N LYS A 729 33.42 1.89 18.10
CA LYS A 729 34.55 2.75 17.72
C LYS A 729 34.23 4.18 18.12
N VAL A 730 35.27 4.92 18.52
CA VAL A 730 35.16 6.32 18.90
C VAL A 730 36.17 7.11 18.10
N TYR A 731 35.76 8.26 17.60
CA TYR A 731 36.55 9.14 16.76
C TYR A 731 36.62 10.52 17.39
N LYS A 732 37.78 11.15 17.24
CA LYS A 732 38.02 12.56 17.53
C LYS A 732 38.49 13.21 16.25
N ASP A 733 37.83 14.29 15.84
CA ASP A 733 38.23 15.09 14.69
C ASP A 733 38.43 14.24 13.40
N GLY A 734 37.50 13.31 13.16
CA GLY A 734 37.55 12.37 12.04
C GLY A 734 38.52 11.18 12.21
N VAL A 735 39.33 11.14 13.26
CA VAL A 735 40.36 10.11 13.49
C VAL A 735 39.93 9.13 14.59
N GLN A 736 40.02 7.83 14.31
CA GLN A 736 39.68 6.79 15.30
C GLN A 736 40.65 6.83 16.49
N LEU A 737 40.10 6.83 17.70
CA LEU A 737 40.84 6.79 18.95
C LEU A 737 41.23 5.35 19.34
N ASN A 738 42.34 5.23 20.08
CA ASN A 738 42.79 3.99 20.69
C ASN A 738 42.23 3.85 22.11
N GLY A 739 42.16 2.62 22.62
CA GLY A 739 41.62 2.41 23.97
C GLY A 739 41.55 0.95 24.40
N ALA A 740 40.81 0.72 25.47
CA ALA A 740 40.58 -0.60 26.06
C ALA A 740 39.09 -0.86 26.28
N PHE A 741 38.68 -2.11 26.09
CA PHE A 741 37.32 -2.56 26.40
C PHE A 741 37.28 -3.25 27.76
N THR A 742 36.23 -2.96 28.52
CA THR A 742 35.85 -3.71 29.72
C THR A 742 34.52 -4.40 29.45
N GLY A 743 34.43 -5.69 29.78
CA GLY A 743 33.25 -6.49 29.48
C GLY A 743 33.06 -6.80 27.99
N THR A 744 31.84 -7.17 27.61
CA THR A 744 31.46 -7.49 26.24
C THR A 744 30.49 -6.43 25.76
N ILE A 745 30.84 -5.71 24.68
CA ILE A 745 29.92 -4.77 24.05
C ILE A 745 28.72 -5.54 23.49
N ALA A 746 27.50 -5.15 23.88
CA ALA A 746 26.27 -5.84 23.49
C ALA A 746 26.12 -5.92 21.96
N SER A 747 25.37 -6.91 21.46
CA SER A 747 25.08 -7.08 20.03
C SER A 747 23.80 -6.36 19.56
N SER A 748 23.05 -5.79 20.49
CA SER A 748 21.90 -4.91 20.23
C SER A 748 21.84 -3.83 21.31
N LEU A 749 21.24 -2.70 20.97
CA LEU A 749 20.88 -1.66 21.93
C LEU A 749 19.73 -2.15 22.82
N HIS A 750 19.66 -1.61 24.03
CA HIS A 750 18.57 -1.87 24.96
C HIS A 750 17.52 -0.77 24.79
N ASP A 751 16.29 -1.16 24.48
CA ASP A 751 15.15 -0.28 24.27
C ASP A 751 14.63 0.25 25.62
N THR A 752 14.59 1.58 25.76
CA THR A 752 14.28 2.28 27.01
C THR A 752 13.43 3.51 26.76
N ALA A 753 12.45 3.75 27.64
CA ALA A 753 11.61 4.96 27.60
C ALA A 753 12.34 6.24 28.11
N VAL A 754 13.66 6.20 28.23
CA VAL A 754 14.47 7.32 28.75
C VAL A 754 14.73 8.30 27.62
N PRO A 755 14.53 9.62 27.82
CA PRO A 755 14.85 10.60 26.78
C PRO A 755 16.35 10.62 26.47
N VAL A 756 16.71 11.06 25.27
CA VAL A 756 18.12 11.41 25.00
C VAL A 756 18.43 12.67 25.78
N SER A 757 19.37 12.57 26.72
CA SER A 757 19.81 13.68 27.56
C SER A 757 21.16 14.19 27.08
N ILE A 758 21.24 15.50 26.81
CA ILE A 758 22.43 16.23 26.37
C ILE A 758 22.85 17.18 27.49
N GLY A 759 24.16 17.22 27.77
CA GLY A 759 24.75 18.10 28.77
C GLY A 759 24.54 17.65 30.21
N ARG A 760 23.85 16.53 30.46
CA ARG A 760 23.70 15.93 31.79
C ARG A 760 23.47 14.44 31.78
N LYS A 761 23.73 13.83 32.92
CA LYS A 761 23.23 12.50 33.28
C LYS A 761 21.90 12.60 34.03
N LEU A 762 20.92 11.74 33.70
CA LEU A 762 19.62 11.75 34.36
C LEU A 762 19.72 11.12 35.76
N ILE A 763 19.47 11.92 36.80
CA ILE A 763 19.42 11.52 38.21
C ILE A 763 18.35 12.36 38.95
N ASN A 764 17.52 11.73 39.80
CA ASN A 764 16.41 12.41 40.50
C ASN A 764 16.77 12.79 41.96
N THR A 765 18.00 12.49 42.39
CA THR A 765 18.50 12.78 43.74
C THR A 765 19.65 13.78 43.70
N LEU A 766 19.40 15.00 44.16
CA LEU A 766 20.42 16.03 44.39
C LEU A 766 21.32 15.66 45.60
N PRO A 767 22.61 16.06 45.63
CA PRO A 767 23.35 16.84 44.65
C PRO A 767 24.57 16.05 44.13
N PHE A 768 24.36 15.16 43.17
CA PHE A 768 25.41 14.79 42.22
C PHE A 768 24.88 15.18 40.86
N ALA A 769 25.53 16.15 40.24
CA ALA A 769 25.02 16.93 39.13
C ALA A 769 26.14 16.93 38.09
N ASP A 770 26.18 15.86 37.30
CA ASP A 770 27.18 15.56 36.27
C ASP A 770 26.85 16.35 34.99
N TYR A 771 26.89 17.69 35.10
CA TYR A 771 26.57 18.62 34.01
C TYR A 771 27.82 18.99 33.23
N PHE A 772 27.66 19.14 31.91
CA PHE A 772 28.70 19.65 31.04
C PHE A 772 28.87 21.17 31.21
N ASP A 773 30.12 21.61 31.35
CA ASP A 773 30.51 23.02 31.43
C ASP A 773 31.28 23.42 30.18
N GLY A 774 30.64 24.18 29.29
CA GLY A 774 31.23 24.60 28.02
C GLY A 774 30.22 24.66 26.88
N LYS A 775 30.71 24.70 25.65
CA LYS A 775 29.90 24.93 24.44
C LYS A 775 29.64 23.62 23.70
N MET A 776 28.43 23.41 23.21
CA MET A 776 28.10 22.30 22.31
C MET A 776 27.45 22.79 21.03
N ASP A 777 27.64 22.03 19.96
CA ASP A 777 27.07 22.33 18.64
C ASP A 777 26.79 21.04 17.83
N ASP A 778 25.92 21.17 16.82
CA ASP A 778 25.73 20.22 15.70
C ASP A 778 25.61 18.74 16.11
N ILE A 779 24.60 18.44 16.92
CA ILE A 779 24.35 17.11 17.48
C ILE A 779 23.57 16.28 16.47
N ARG A 780 24.11 15.11 16.10
CA ARG A 780 23.54 14.17 15.13
C ARG A 780 23.38 12.79 15.74
N ILE A 781 22.19 12.20 15.59
CA ILE A 781 21.88 10.82 15.96
C ILE A 781 21.44 10.09 14.70
N LEU A 782 22.12 9.00 14.37
CA LEU A 782 21.83 8.19 13.20
C LEU A 782 21.54 6.76 13.58
N ASN A 783 20.46 6.21 13.03
CA ASN A 783 20.14 4.80 13.15
C ASN A 783 20.90 3.95 12.11
N ARG A 784 22.23 4.16 12.02
CA ARG A 784 23.15 3.37 11.19
C ARG A 784 24.59 3.54 11.67
N SER A 785 25.45 2.59 11.34
CA SER A 785 26.89 2.71 11.55
C SER A 785 27.54 3.48 10.40
N LEU A 786 28.38 4.47 10.71
CA LEU A 786 29.20 5.17 9.73
C LEU A 786 30.54 4.46 9.51
N SER A 787 31.01 4.44 8.26
CA SER A 787 32.36 4.05 7.89
C SER A 787 33.38 5.14 8.29
N ALA A 788 34.65 4.77 8.40
CA ALA A 788 35.72 5.72 8.73
C ALA A 788 35.82 6.88 7.72
N ALA A 789 35.53 6.62 6.44
CA ALA A 789 35.50 7.66 5.41
C ALA A 789 34.33 8.64 5.64
N GLU A 790 33.13 8.14 5.91
CA GLU A 790 31.97 8.98 6.21
C GLU A 790 32.19 9.86 7.45
N ILE A 791 32.92 9.38 8.46
CA ILE A 791 33.23 10.14 9.68
C ILE A 791 34.29 11.22 9.41
N GLN A 792 35.31 10.89 8.62
CA GLN A 792 36.30 11.88 8.19
C GLN A 792 35.63 13.01 7.39
N GLU A 793 34.66 12.67 6.54
CA GLU A 793 33.87 13.67 5.82
C GLU A 793 32.93 14.46 6.72
N LEU A 794 32.28 13.80 7.69
CA LEU A 794 31.46 14.49 8.70
C LEU A 794 32.27 15.58 9.42
N TYR A 795 33.51 15.28 9.79
CA TYR A 795 34.43 16.25 10.39
C TYR A 795 34.84 17.39 9.45
N ARG A 796 35.14 17.08 8.17
CA ARG A 796 35.54 18.08 7.17
C ARG A 796 34.39 19.04 6.83
N MET A 797 33.17 18.54 6.70
CA MET A 797 31.98 19.37 6.48
C MET A 797 31.80 20.37 7.62
N ASP A 798 31.98 19.90 8.84
CA ASP A 798 31.73 20.70 10.04
C ASP A 798 32.87 21.68 10.41
N THR A 799 34.01 21.63 9.72
CA THR A 799 35.16 22.54 9.94
C THR A 799 35.42 23.48 8.78
N SER A 800 34.80 23.24 7.62
CA SER A 800 35.02 24.03 6.40
C SER A 800 34.04 25.19 6.21
N SER A 801 33.07 25.37 7.10
CA SER A 801 32.09 26.46 7.07
C SER A 801 32.55 27.67 7.89
N THR A 802 33.57 28.39 7.43
CA THR A 802 33.76 29.78 7.90
C THR A 802 32.97 30.74 7.00
N THR A 803 31.92 31.35 7.55
CA THR A 803 31.37 32.58 6.99
C THR A 803 32.07 33.78 7.63
N ASN A 804 32.69 34.62 6.81
CA ASN A 804 32.98 36.00 7.19
C ASN A 804 32.50 36.93 6.09
N VAL A 805 31.67 37.90 6.49
CA VAL A 805 30.98 38.86 5.64
C VAL A 805 31.97 39.92 5.16
N SER A 806 32.91 39.54 4.28
CA SER A 806 33.62 40.39 3.32
C SER A 806 34.84 39.66 2.74
N GLY A 807 34.65 38.94 1.64
CA GLY A 807 35.72 38.59 0.69
C GLY A 807 36.66 37.45 1.08
N SER A 808 36.80 36.51 0.16
CA SER A 808 37.71 35.34 0.08
C SER A 808 37.29 34.05 0.81
N LEU A 809 37.17 32.97 0.03
CA LEU A 809 37.30 31.58 0.45
C LEU A 809 38.79 31.26 0.54
N THR A 810 39.29 30.98 1.74
CA THR A 810 40.57 30.30 1.91
C THR A 810 40.28 28.83 2.13
N ALA A 811 40.41 28.01 1.08
CA ALA A 811 40.56 26.57 1.26
C ALA A 811 42.04 26.28 1.55
N SER A 812 42.32 25.55 2.63
CA SER A 812 43.39 24.54 2.70
C SER A 812 43.48 23.92 4.10
N PRO A 813 44.02 22.71 4.22
CA PRO A 813 43.42 21.38 4.04
C PRO A 813 42.77 20.81 5.31
#